data_AF-A0A938VF13-F1
#
_entry.id   AF-A0A938VF13-F1
#
_cell.length_a   1.000
_cell.length_b   1.000
_cell.length_c   1.000
_cell.angle_alpha   90.00
_cell.angle_beta   90.00
_cell.angle_gamma   90.00
#
_symmetry.space_group_name_H-M   'P 1'
#
loop_
_entity.id
_entity.type
_entity.pdbx_description
1 polymer ?
#
loop_
_entity_poly.entity_id
_entity_poly.type
_entity_poly.pdbx_seq_one_letter_code
_entity_poly.pdbx_strand_id
1 'polypeptide(L)'
;MLAAVFAVGVYTVSANAALAVLPFSQNWSDNGLIATADDWSGVPSIMGYLGDYSASTPVDVDPQTLLSDYPSVAVDVIANLVSVANTTGGVAEFHLANPTIAMQGSGTADAPFIKIFLDKTGVNNIRVAYNVRDIDSTTDNAVQQVALHYRVGSSGNFTNLPDGYIADATTGPSLATLVTLVSLVLPAAAENQSLVELRIMTTNASGNDEWVGIDDISITANYAPTGFSLTPNVVLENQPVATVVGTLSAADPNGADTHTFALLNAAAFSGNGSDNVNFSLTGNTLQTVAMFDYETRTSYTVCIEVTDANGLSLVGEHIVNVQNIADETPPSVSIEQASGQSDPTNASPINFRVTFSEPVTGFDETDVDVGGTAGATTAVVTEISPNDGTTYHVAVSGMMLDGDVTASVIADAAEDGTGNKSTASTSADNTVVFSTDTTFPIVLFSTNTIPANCSVLANGPSQIQIEFNEDVKSDFGAQAANNTVNYLLVEAGTNGTFDTASCFGGRIADDVLIPINSASYNNSGGFISALIINDGAPLGAGVYRLFVCGTTSIEDLIGNELNNGTSDTLVNFTVSPPVVIPETPVTVDVPAFLPLTGFPKGELTHLPAQPFEKTYASYADLRLEIPSLAVSTPIVGVPLHKDEWDVTWLGADAGWLNGTAFPTLNGNSVITAHVWDAYNQPGTFHNLKKLKYGDVIQVRAFGQIYTYEVRETKRISPKEVNTALKSEEKAWLTLITCEDYKFLFRTYSYRRMVRAVLVEVTPEK
;
A
#
# COMPACT_ATOMS: atom_id res chain seq x y z
N MET A 1 82.96 -43.80 -84.93
CA MET A 1 82.82 -42.62 -84.04
C MET A 1 82.06 -41.59 -84.86
N LEU A 2 80.91 -41.05 -84.45
CA LEU A 2 80.50 -40.66 -83.11
C LEU A 2 78.96 -40.80 -82.99
N ALA A 3 78.49 -41.17 -81.81
CA ALA A 3 77.13 -41.61 -81.51
C ALA A 3 76.10 -40.46 -81.52
N ALA A 4 74.91 -40.74 -82.04
CA ALA A 4 73.71 -39.93 -81.82
C ALA A 4 73.22 -40.16 -80.38
N VAL A 5 73.23 -39.10 -79.58
CA VAL A 5 72.64 -39.08 -78.24
C VAL A 5 71.17 -38.70 -78.40
N PHE A 6 70.27 -39.65 -78.14
CA PHE A 6 68.85 -39.38 -77.93
C PHE A 6 68.69 -38.61 -76.62
N ALA A 7 68.14 -37.39 -76.69
CA ALA A 7 67.66 -36.68 -75.52
C ALA A 7 66.34 -37.32 -75.09
N VAL A 8 66.36 -38.02 -73.95
CA VAL A 8 65.16 -38.51 -73.27
C VAL A 8 64.50 -37.30 -72.62
N GLY A 9 63.32 -36.91 -73.12
CA GLY A 9 62.46 -35.96 -72.42
C GLY A 9 62.00 -36.58 -71.11
N VAL A 10 62.27 -35.91 -70.00
CA VAL A 10 61.75 -36.31 -68.70
C VAL A 10 60.27 -35.90 -68.68
N TYR A 11 59.37 -36.86 -68.85
CA TYR A 11 57.94 -36.64 -68.61
C TYR A 11 57.77 -36.39 -67.11
N THR A 12 57.24 -35.23 -66.75
CA THR A 12 56.96 -34.89 -65.36
C THR A 12 55.66 -35.57 -64.96
N VAL A 13 55.76 -36.67 -64.22
CA VAL A 13 54.61 -37.23 -63.49
C VAL A 13 54.08 -36.15 -62.55
N SER A 14 52.79 -35.84 -62.63
CA SER A 14 52.15 -34.79 -61.84
C SER A 14 50.90 -35.32 -61.15
N ALA A 15 50.86 -35.13 -59.83
CA ALA A 15 49.84 -35.64 -58.94
C ALA A 15 49.05 -34.49 -58.31
N ASN A 16 47.73 -34.64 -58.19
CA ASN A 16 46.86 -33.67 -57.53
C ASN A 16 46.01 -34.33 -56.43
N ALA A 17 46.67 -34.63 -55.31
CA ALA A 17 46.03 -35.20 -54.12
C ALA A 17 45.32 -34.12 -53.25
N ALA A 18 44.76 -33.08 -53.87
CA ALA A 18 43.91 -32.12 -53.16
C ALA A 18 42.72 -32.86 -52.52
N LEU A 19 42.30 -32.46 -51.32
CA LEU A 19 41.16 -33.11 -50.67
C LEU A 19 39.85 -32.56 -51.22
N ALA A 20 38.94 -33.45 -51.62
CA ALA A 20 37.61 -33.05 -52.04
C ALA A 20 36.77 -32.63 -50.82
N VAL A 21 36.18 -31.44 -50.91
CA VAL A 21 35.11 -30.99 -50.02
C VAL A 21 33.78 -31.51 -50.56
N LEU A 22 32.85 -31.88 -49.69
CA LEU A 22 31.58 -32.45 -50.10
C LEU A 22 30.49 -31.37 -50.22
N PRO A 23 29.47 -31.58 -51.07
CA PRO A 23 29.36 -32.67 -52.04
C PRO A 23 30.42 -32.57 -53.16
N PHE A 24 30.94 -33.71 -53.58
CA PHE A 24 31.91 -33.83 -54.67
C PHE A 24 31.31 -34.61 -55.82
N SER A 25 31.55 -34.19 -57.06
CA SER A 25 31.09 -34.90 -58.25
C SER A 25 32.08 -34.83 -59.40
N GLN A 26 32.20 -35.92 -60.16
CA GLN A 26 32.98 -36.00 -61.40
C GLN A 26 32.28 -36.92 -62.39
N ASN A 27 31.99 -36.41 -63.60
CA ASN A 27 31.30 -37.13 -64.68
C ASN A 27 32.07 -37.14 -66.00
N TRP A 28 33.33 -36.71 -65.98
CA TRP A 28 34.27 -36.74 -67.11
C TRP A 28 33.80 -36.01 -68.38
N SER A 29 32.76 -35.18 -68.31
CA SER A 29 32.21 -34.47 -69.47
C SER A 29 33.16 -33.42 -70.06
N ASP A 30 34.17 -33.00 -69.29
CA ASP A 30 35.26 -32.14 -69.75
C ASP A 30 36.49 -32.99 -70.16
N ASN A 31 36.62 -33.24 -71.45
CA ASN A 31 37.76 -33.93 -72.07
C ASN A 31 39.10 -33.17 -71.95
N GLY A 32 39.10 -31.94 -71.40
CA GLY A 32 40.31 -31.15 -71.17
C GLY A 32 40.99 -31.42 -69.83
N LEU A 33 40.37 -32.23 -68.96
CA LEU A 33 40.89 -32.49 -67.61
C LEU A 33 42.21 -33.30 -67.61
N ILE A 34 42.40 -34.20 -68.59
CA ILE A 34 43.63 -34.99 -68.75
C ILE A 34 44.17 -34.83 -70.17
N ALA A 35 45.06 -33.86 -70.37
CA ALA A 35 45.63 -33.61 -71.69
C ALA A 35 46.90 -34.43 -71.98
N THR A 36 47.63 -34.85 -70.95
CA THR A 36 48.94 -35.51 -71.05
C THR A 36 48.90 -36.83 -70.29
N ALA A 37 49.53 -37.87 -70.82
CA ALA A 37 49.64 -39.15 -70.11
C ALA A 37 50.40 -38.97 -68.78
N ASP A 38 50.01 -39.74 -67.77
CA ASP A 38 50.56 -39.72 -66.40
C ASP A 38 50.44 -38.37 -65.65
N ASP A 39 49.61 -37.45 -66.16
CA ASP A 39 49.37 -36.13 -65.57
C ASP A 39 47.92 -35.98 -65.10
N TRP A 40 47.73 -36.06 -63.78
CA TRP A 40 46.43 -35.86 -63.11
C TRP A 40 46.27 -34.44 -62.55
N SER A 41 47.14 -33.49 -62.90
CA SER A 41 47.10 -32.14 -62.33
C SER A 41 45.79 -31.38 -62.60
N GLY A 42 45.14 -31.66 -63.74
CA GLY A 42 43.86 -31.09 -64.14
C GLY A 42 42.63 -31.71 -63.45
N VAL A 43 42.80 -32.81 -62.70
CA VAL A 43 41.71 -33.48 -61.97
C VAL A 43 41.99 -33.39 -60.46
N PRO A 44 41.48 -32.36 -59.77
CA PRO A 44 41.61 -32.30 -58.32
C PRO A 44 40.99 -33.54 -57.65
N SER A 45 41.67 -34.06 -56.64
CA SER A 45 41.16 -35.09 -55.73
C SER A 45 40.99 -36.49 -56.29
N ILE A 46 41.27 -36.75 -57.57
CA ILE A 46 41.28 -38.10 -58.16
C ILE A 46 42.64 -38.37 -58.79
N MET A 47 43.15 -39.58 -58.62
CA MET A 47 44.40 -40.03 -59.26
C MET A 47 44.30 -41.48 -59.72
N GLY A 48 44.79 -41.77 -60.92
CA GLY A 48 44.93 -43.11 -61.47
C GLY A 48 46.31 -43.71 -61.22
N TYR A 49 46.36 -45.03 -61.07
CA TYR A 49 47.58 -45.78 -60.83
C TYR A 49 47.59 -47.08 -61.63
N LEU A 50 48.76 -47.40 -62.20
CA LEU A 50 48.96 -48.57 -63.06
C LEU A 50 48.67 -49.88 -62.32
N GLY A 51 48.97 -49.92 -61.02
CA GLY A 51 48.67 -51.08 -60.19
C GLY A 51 49.57 -52.29 -60.45
N ASP A 52 50.85 -52.10 -60.77
CA ASP A 52 51.84 -53.18 -60.99
C ASP A 52 52.26 -53.87 -59.66
N TYR A 53 52.09 -55.19 -59.55
CA TYR A 53 52.42 -56.00 -58.38
C TYR A 53 53.75 -56.75 -58.60
N SER A 54 54.84 -56.20 -58.04
CA SER A 54 56.20 -56.77 -58.17
C SER A 54 56.43 -58.18 -57.56
N ALA A 55 55.46 -58.75 -56.86
CA ALA A 55 55.54 -60.09 -56.26
C ALA A 55 54.43 -60.99 -56.84
N SER A 56 54.77 -61.72 -57.91
CA SER A 56 53.90 -62.65 -58.66
C SER A 56 52.60 -62.03 -59.18
N THR A 57 52.59 -61.61 -60.45
CA THR A 57 51.45 -61.07 -61.22
C THR A 57 50.14 -61.81 -60.91
N PRO A 58 49.27 -61.25 -60.04
CA PRO A 58 48.01 -61.87 -59.68
C PRO A 58 47.05 -61.79 -60.87
N VAL A 59 46.85 -62.93 -61.56
CA VAL A 59 45.81 -63.12 -62.58
C VAL A 59 44.61 -63.79 -61.92
N ASP A 60 43.39 -63.38 -62.28
CA ASP A 60 42.13 -63.90 -61.72
C ASP A 60 42.03 -63.77 -60.19
N VAL A 61 42.55 -62.69 -59.63
CA VAL A 61 42.44 -62.43 -58.19
C VAL A 61 41.19 -61.62 -57.88
N ASP A 62 40.50 -61.97 -56.80
CA ASP A 62 39.38 -61.18 -56.29
C ASP A 62 39.89 -59.82 -55.78
N PRO A 63 39.52 -58.69 -56.41
CA PRO A 63 40.00 -57.37 -56.04
C PRO A 63 39.66 -57.00 -54.59
N GLN A 64 38.61 -57.58 -54.00
CA GLN A 64 38.23 -57.34 -52.58
C GLN A 64 39.31 -57.77 -51.58
N THR A 65 40.22 -58.66 -52.00
CA THR A 65 41.27 -59.21 -51.14
C THR A 65 42.58 -58.43 -51.24
N LEU A 66 42.72 -57.56 -52.24
CA LEU A 66 43.93 -56.79 -52.53
C LEU A 66 44.00 -55.50 -51.69
N LEU A 67 44.16 -55.65 -50.38
CA LEU A 67 43.98 -54.55 -49.42
C LEU A 67 45.24 -53.75 -49.07
N SER A 68 46.45 -54.19 -49.42
CA SER A 68 47.66 -53.43 -49.12
C SER A 68 47.75 -52.12 -49.90
N ASP A 69 48.37 -51.12 -49.30
CA ASP A 69 48.78 -49.89 -49.99
C ASP A 69 50.24 -50.04 -50.43
N TYR A 70 50.45 -50.10 -51.73
CA TYR A 70 51.75 -50.40 -52.31
C TYR A 70 52.49 -49.10 -52.65
N PRO A 71 53.69 -48.85 -52.10
CA PRO A 71 54.38 -47.57 -52.24
C PRO A 71 55.06 -47.35 -53.61
N SER A 72 54.87 -48.24 -54.59
CA SER A 72 55.61 -48.20 -55.87
C SER A 72 54.75 -48.32 -57.13
N VAL A 73 53.45 -48.05 -57.07
CA VAL A 73 52.63 -48.01 -58.30
C VAL A 73 52.78 -46.64 -58.97
N ALA A 74 53.21 -46.64 -60.22
CA ALA A 74 53.31 -45.43 -61.02
C ALA A 74 51.93 -44.77 -61.14
N VAL A 75 51.88 -43.45 -60.98
CA VAL A 75 50.72 -42.66 -61.43
C VAL A 75 50.56 -42.92 -62.91
N ASP A 76 49.34 -43.19 -63.33
CA ASP A 76 49.05 -43.68 -64.67
C ASP A 76 47.77 -43.04 -65.18
N VAL A 77 47.83 -42.56 -66.40
CA VAL A 77 46.66 -42.35 -67.24
C VAL A 77 47.06 -42.30 -68.69
N ILE A 78 46.42 -43.08 -69.54
CA ILE A 78 46.52 -42.96 -70.99
C ILE A 78 45.53 -41.90 -71.44
N ALA A 79 46.03 -40.73 -71.83
CA ALA A 79 45.20 -39.57 -72.18
C ALA A 79 44.59 -39.67 -73.59
N ASN A 80 43.41 -39.08 -73.78
CA ASN A 80 42.78 -38.83 -75.09
C ASN A 80 42.50 -40.07 -75.97
N LEU A 81 42.16 -41.23 -75.40
CA LEU A 81 41.78 -42.38 -76.22
C LEU A 81 40.41 -42.16 -76.86
N VAL A 82 40.28 -42.47 -78.15
CA VAL A 82 39.02 -42.38 -78.90
C VAL A 82 38.40 -43.75 -79.21
N SER A 83 39.06 -44.84 -78.80
CA SER A 83 38.62 -46.21 -79.05
C SER A 83 39.24 -47.18 -78.04
N VAL A 84 38.52 -48.25 -77.69
CA VAL A 84 38.95 -49.30 -76.73
C VAL A 84 39.95 -50.32 -77.29
N ALA A 85 40.48 -50.13 -78.50
CA ALA A 85 41.42 -51.06 -79.13
C ALA A 85 42.85 -51.07 -78.52
N ASN A 86 43.08 -50.33 -77.44
CA ASN A 86 44.37 -50.27 -76.76
C ASN A 86 44.49 -51.42 -75.76
N THR A 87 45.60 -52.15 -75.79
CA THR A 87 45.88 -53.31 -74.92
C THR A 87 47.02 -53.07 -73.93
N THR A 88 47.42 -51.81 -73.71
CA THR A 88 48.52 -51.45 -72.79
C THR A 88 48.14 -51.75 -71.33
N GLY A 89 46.83 -51.80 -71.02
CA GLY A 89 46.31 -51.87 -69.66
C GLY A 89 46.59 -50.60 -68.86
N GLY A 90 46.13 -50.56 -67.61
CA GLY A 90 46.25 -49.40 -66.74
C GLY A 90 44.96 -48.61 -66.64
N VAL A 91 45.09 -47.31 -66.36
CA VAL A 91 44.00 -46.32 -66.31
C VAL A 91 44.04 -45.50 -67.58
N ALA A 92 42.89 -45.23 -68.21
CA ALA A 92 42.82 -44.45 -69.43
C ALA A 92 41.62 -43.51 -69.47
N GLU A 93 41.80 -42.36 -70.11
CA GLU A 93 40.74 -41.41 -70.43
C GLU A 93 40.20 -41.66 -71.83
N PHE A 94 38.87 -41.76 -71.94
CA PHE A 94 38.17 -42.06 -73.17
C PHE A 94 37.27 -40.90 -73.62
N HIS A 95 37.55 -40.35 -74.81
CA HIS A 95 36.75 -39.32 -75.48
C HIS A 95 35.68 -39.96 -76.39
N LEU A 96 34.90 -40.88 -75.81
CA LEU A 96 33.77 -41.51 -76.50
C LEU A 96 32.58 -40.55 -76.56
N ALA A 97 31.48 -40.96 -77.21
CA ALA A 97 30.24 -40.16 -77.25
C ALA A 97 29.70 -39.84 -75.83
N ASN A 98 29.95 -40.72 -74.87
CA ASN A 98 29.84 -40.45 -73.44
C ASN A 98 31.23 -40.70 -72.80
N PRO A 99 32.03 -39.65 -72.54
CA PRO A 99 33.38 -39.77 -71.99
C PRO A 99 33.42 -40.52 -70.65
N THR A 100 34.58 -41.08 -70.29
CA THR A 100 34.79 -41.76 -69.00
C THR A 100 36.28 -41.97 -68.74
N ILE A 101 36.64 -42.22 -67.48
CA ILE A 101 37.90 -42.88 -67.13
C ILE A 101 37.63 -44.38 -67.03
N ALA A 102 38.46 -45.20 -67.66
CA ALA A 102 38.33 -46.64 -67.57
C ALA A 102 39.62 -47.31 -67.10
N MET A 103 39.49 -48.55 -66.65
CA MET A 103 40.60 -49.36 -66.17
C MET A 103 40.55 -50.71 -66.87
N GLN A 104 41.72 -51.24 -67.22
CA GLN A 104 41.89 -52.55 -67.84
C GLN A 104 43.16 -53.18 -67.27
N GLY A 105 43.08 -54.40 -66.75
CA GLY A 105 44.27 -55.10 -66.30
C GLY A 105 45.16 -55.52 -67.48
N SER A 106 46.42 -55.83 -67.20
CA SER A 106 47.33 -56.43 -68.18
C SER A 106 48.50 -57.10 -67.47
N GLY A 107 49.38 -57.75 -68.23
CA GLY A 107 50.62 -58.31 -67.69
C GLY A 107 51.59 -57.28 -67.08
N THR A 108 51.34 -55.98 -67.25
CA THR A 108 52.09 -54.88 -66.61
C THR A 108 51.23 -53.98 -65.73
N ALA A 109 49.92 -54.22 -65.67
CA ALA A 109 48.94 -53.49 -64.88
C ALA A 109 48.07 -54.51 -64.14
N ASP A 110 48.60 -55.08 -63.05
CA ASP A 110 47.98 -56.23 -62.40
C ASP A 110 46.68 -55.90 -61.66
N ALA A 111 46.60 -54.73 -61.03
CA ALA A 111 45.35 -54.26 -60.44
C ALA A 111 45.25 -52.73 -60.55
N PRO A 112 44.95 -52.19 -61.75
CA PRO A 112 44.82 -50.76 -61.94
C PRO A 112 43.65 -50.21 -61.13
N PHE A 113 43.83 -48.99 -60.63
CA PHE A 113 42.82 -48.36 -59.78
C PHE A 113 42.87 -46.85 -59.88
N ILE A 114 41.74 -46.23 -59.55
CA ILE A 114 41.68 -44.80 -59.21
C ILE A 114 41.54 -44.63 -57.70
N LYS A 115 42.22 -43.62 -57.15
CA LYS A 115 42.06 -43.14 -55.78
C LYS A 115 41.37 -41.80 -55.75
N ILE A 116 40.50 -41.62 -54.76
CA ILE A 116 39.81 -40.35 -54.49
C ILE A 116 40.16 -39.89 -53.07
N PHE A 117 40.64 -38.65 -52.92
CA PHE A 117 41.08 -38.08 -51.65
C PHE A 117 40.02 -37.14 -51.10
N LEU A 118 39.57 -37.37 -49.86
CA LEU A 118 38.41 -36.69 -49.28
C LEU A 118 38.76 -36.07 -47.92
N ASP A 119 38.32 -34.83 -47.69
CA ASP A 119 38.26 -34.24 -46.34
C ASP A 119 36.88 -34.53 -45.75
N LYS A 120 36.85 -35.22 -44.62
CA LYS A 120 35.62 -35.63 -43.91
C LYS A 120 35.50 -34.97 -42.55
N THR A 121 36.24 -33.89 -42.30
CA THR A 121 36.17 -33.15 -41.03
C THR A 121 34.76 -32.61 -40.80
N GLY A 122 34.17 -32.91 -39.64
CA GLY A 122 32.86 -32.39 -39.25
C GLY A 122 31.65 -32.94 -40.02
N VAL A 123 31.80 -34.03 -40.78
CA VAL A 123 30.69 -34.67 -41.51
C VAL A 123 30.49 -36.13 -41.12
N ASN A 124 29.25 -36.60 -41.25
CA ASN A 124 28.85 -38.01 -41.11
C ASN A 124 27.98 -38.47 -42.30
N ASN A 125 27.54 -39.73 -42.28
CA ASN A 125 26.65 -40.30 -43.31
C ASN A 125 27.18 -40.10 -44.75
N ILE A 126 28.47 -40.40 -44.94
CA ILE A 126 29.15 -40.18 -46.22
C ILE A 126 28.66 -41.22 -47.23
N ARG A 127 27.93 -40.79 -48.25
CA ARG A 127 27.45 -41.65 -49.35
C ARG A 127 28.39 -41.54 -50.54
N VAL A 128 28.79 -42.68 -51.08
CA VAL A 128 29.57 -42.79 -52.31
C VAL A 128 28.69 -43.45 -53.37
N ALA A 129 28.61 -42.84 -54.54
CA ALA A 129 27.94 -43.39 -55.70
C ALA A 129 28.75 -43.17 -56.98
N TYR A 130 28.74 -44.13 -57.90
CA TYR A 130 29.31 -44.02 -59.24
C TYR A 130 28.75 -45.12 -60.14
N ASN A 131 28.79 -44.88 -61.45
CA ASN A 131 28.43 -45.84 -62.47
C ASN A 131 29.68 -46.62 -62.92
N VAL A 132 29.56 -47.94 -62.94
CA VAL A 132 30.51 -48.84 -63.59
C VAL A 132 29.95 -49.22 -64.95
N ARG A 133 30.69 -48.90 -66.01
CA ARG A 133 30.25 -48.98 -67.40
C ARG A 133 31.08 -49.99 -68.16
N ASP A 134 30.40 -50.90 -68.82
CA ASP A 134 30.97 -51.70 -69.89
C ASP A 134 31.17 -50.81 -71.12
N ILE A 135 32.44 -50.54 -71.48
CA ILE A 135 32.77 -49.73 -72.66
C ILE A 135 33.48 -50.55 -73.74
N ASP A 136 33.74 -51.83 -73.48
CA ASP A 136 34.41 -52.71 -74.42
C ASP A 136 33.43 -53.16 -75.50
N SER A 137 33.78 -52.95 -76.78
CA SER A 137 32.94 -53.39 -77.91
C SER A 137 33.67 -54.41 -78.79
N THR A 138 34.79 -54.93 -78.31
CA THR A 138 35.63 -55.89 -79.02
C THR A 138 35.07 -57.31 -78.89
N THR A 139 35.81 -58.33 -79.32
CA THR A 139 35.40 -59.73 -79.18
C THR A 139 35.88 -60.38 -77.89
N ASP A 140 36.63 -59.64 -77.07
CA ASP A 140 37.06 -60.12 -75.77
C ASP A 140 35.83 -60.17 -74.82
N ASN A 141 35.91 -61.03 -73.80
CA ASN A 141 34.84 -61.27 -72.83
C ASN A 141 35.44 -61.96 -71.59
N ALA A 142 36.35 -61.25 -70.93
CA ALA A 142 36.96 -61.69 -69.68
C ALA A 142 36.05 -61.31 -68.51
N VAL A 143 36.14 -62.00 -67.38
CA VAL A 143 35.35 -61.61 -66.21
C VAL A 143 36.03 -60.42 -65.55
N GLN A 144 35.55 -59.20 -65.80
CA GLN A 144 36.20 -57.99 -65.31
C GLN A 144 35.59 -57.54 -63.98
N GLN A 145 36.18 -57.99 -62.88
CA GLN A 145 35.73 -57.66 -61.53
C GLN A 145 36.05 -56.21 -61.15
N VAL A 146 35.21 -55.58 -60.34
CA VAL A 146 35.47 -54.26 -59.74
C VAL A 146 35.20 -54.29 -58.25
N ALA A 147 36.08 -53.71 -57.43
CA ALA A 147 35.86 -53.52 -56.00
C ALA A 147 36.05 -52.06 -55.56
N LEU A 148 35.32 -51.67 -54.53
CA LEU A 148 35.52 -50.42 -53.79
C LEU A 148 36.19 -50.70 -52.45
N HIS A 149 37.19 -49.89 -52.13
CA HIS A 149 37.86 -49.89 -50.84
C HIS A 149 37.88 -48.49 -50.24
N TYR A 150 38.07 -48.41 -48.92
CA TYR A 150 38.38 -47.15 -48.25
C TYR A 150 39.53 -47.29 -47.25
N ARG A 151 40.14 -46.16 -46.90
CA ARG A 151 41.16 -46.06 -45.85
C ARG A 151 41.08 -44.71 -45.15
N VAL A 152 41.32 -44.71 -43.85
CA VAL A 152 41.50 -43.50 -43.05
C VAL A 152 42.98 -43.17 -42.95
N GLY A 153 43.35 -41.93 -43.30
CA GLY A 153 44.74 -41.50 -43.38
C GLY A 153 45.48 -41.97 -44.63
N SER A 154 46.78 -41.68 -44.69
CA SER A 154 47.62 -41.86 -45.89
C SER A 154 48.49 -43.13 -45.87
N SER A 155 48.29 -44.05 -44.92
CA SER A 155 49.13 -45.24 -44.78
C SER A 155 48.37 -46.41 -44.15
N GLY A 156 48.86 -47.64 -44.32
CA GLY A 156 48.22 -48.87 -43.85
C GLY A 156 47.32 -49.52 -44.90
N ASN A 157 46.71 -50.66 -44.56
CA ASN A 157 45.85 -51.38 -45.48
C ASN A 157 44.52 -50.66 -45.68
N PHE A 158 43.97 -50.76 -46.88
CA PHE A 158 42.59 -50.46 -47.18
C PHE A 158 41.64 -51.48 -46.52
N THR A 159 40.39 -51.09 -46.37
CA THR A 159 39.29 -51.93 -45.92
C THR A 159 38.32 -52.17 -47.07
N ASN A 160 37.90 -53.43 -47.25
CA ASN A 160 36.93 -53.80 -48.27
C ASN A 160 35.54 -53.23 -48.00
N LEU A 161 34.84 -52.80 -49.04
CA LEU A 161 33.43 -52.43 -49.00
C LEU A 161 32.63 -53.43 -49.86
N PRO A 162 32.08 -54.50 -49.26
CA PRO A 162 31.43 -55.59 -50.00
C PRO A 162 30.31 -55.13 -50.94
N ASP A 163 29.55 -54.11 -50.53
CA ASP A 163 28.44 -53.56 -51.35
C ASP A 163 28.92 -52.78 -52.58
N GLY A 164 30.23 -52.52 -52.70
CA GLY A 164 30.86 -51.92 -53.88
C GLY A 164 31.50 -52.93 -54.83
N TYR A 165 31.32 -54.23 -54.60
CA TYR A 165 31.85 -55.28 -55.47
C TYR A 165 30.93 -55.61 -56.62
N ILE A 166 31.50 -55.73 -57.81
CA ILE A 166 30.86 -56.21 -59.04
C ILE A 166 31.66 -57.41 -59.53
N ALA A 167 30.99 -58.55 -59.63
CA ALA A 167 31.62 -59.82 -60.02
C ALA A 167 32.03 -59.85 -61.50
N ASP A 168 31.29 -59.13 -62.35
CA ASP A 168 31.60 -58.98 -63.76
C ASP A 168 31.01 -57.66 -64.25
N ALA A 169 31.87 -56.70 -64.61
CA ALA A 169 31.48 -55.35 -65.00
C ALA A 169 31.31 -55.19 -66.51
N THR A 170 31.77 -56.15 -67.31
CA THR A 170 31.65 -56.20 -68.76
C THR A 170 30.68 -57.28 -69.20
N THR A 171 30.11 -57.14 -70.40
CA THR A 171 29.20 -58.14 -70.98
C THR A 171 29.55 -58.35 -72.44
N GLY A 172 29.45 -59.57 -72.95
CA GLY A 172 29.91 -59.78 -74.31
C GLY A 172 30.09 -61.23 -74.69
N PRO A 173 30.75 -61.50 -75.83
CA PRO A 173 31.57 -60.58 -76.62
C PRO A 173 30.77 -59.52 -77.39
N SER A 174 31.42 -58.38 -77.68
CA SER A 174 30.95 -57.30 -78.58
C SER A 174 29.70 -56.53 -78.13
N LEU A 175 29.49 -56.40 -76.82
CA LEU A 175 28.45 -55.56 -76.23
C LEU A 175 29.14 -54.54 -75.32
N ALA A 176 28.76 -53.26 -75.42
CA ALA A 176 29.26 -52.17 -74.56
C ALA A 176 28.06 -51.44 -73.93
N THR A 177 27.22 -52.18 -73.20
CA THR A 177 25.87 -51.69 -72.83
C THR A 177 25.54 -51.78 -71.35
N LEU A 178 26.30 -52.54 -70.56
CA LEU A 178 26.04 -52.67 -69.14
C LEU A 178 26.45 -51.40 -68.39
N VAL A 179 25.55 -50.91 -67.53
CA VAL A 179 25.84 -49.85 -66.57
C VAL A 179 25.32 -50.31 -65.21
N THR A 180 26.21 -50.41 -64.24
CA THR A 180 25.90 -50.84 -62.87
C THR A 180 26.17 -49.69 -61.91
N LEU A 181 25.14 -49.25 -61.18
CA LEU A 181 25.28 -48.23 -60.14
C LEU A 181 25.82 -48.88 -58.87
N VAL A 182 26.96 -48.38 -58.38
CA VAL A 182 27.42 -48.61 -57.00
C VAL A 182 26.89 -47.46 -56.14
N SER A 183 26.24 -47.76 -55.02
CA SER A 183 25.80 -46.74 -54.05
C SER A 183 25.76 -47.28 -52.62
N LEU A 184 26.60 -46.75 -51.74
CA LEU A 184 26.69 -47.16 -50.34
C LEU A 184 27.11 -46.02 -49.42
N VAL A 185 26.91 -46.22 -48.11
CA VAL A 185 27.39 -45.31 -47.06
C VAL A 185 28.69 -45.87 -46.48
N LEU A 186 29.70 -45.02 -46.34
CA LEU A 186 30.96 -45.43 -45.72
C LEU A 186 30.75 -45.77 -44.23
N PRO A 187 31.52 -46.72 -43.67
CA PRO A 187 31.45 -47.02 -42.24
C PRO A 187 31.75 -45.82 -41.36
N ALA A 188 31.18 -45.79 -40.15
CA ALA A 188 31.36 -44.71 -39.17
C ALA A 188 32.84 -44.35 -38.88
N ALA A 189 33.77 -45.30 -39.05
CA ALA A 189 35.21 -45.03 -38.91
C ALA A 189 35.75 -44.00 -39.93
N ALA A 190 35.07 -43.79 -41.06
CA ALA A 190 35.43 -42.80 -42.07
C ALA A 190 34.88 -41.39 -41.76
N GLU A 191 34.02 -41.25 -40.75
CA GLU A 191 33.39 -39.99 -40.38
C GLU A 191 34.33 -39.12 -39.53
N ASN A 192 34.20 -37.80 -39.67
CA ASN A 192 35.01 -36.81 -38.95
C ASN A 192 36.54 -37.05 -39.06
N GLN A 193 37.00 -37.46 -40.25
CA GLN A 193 38.43 -37.71 -40.52
C GLN A 193 39.00 -36.63 -41.45
N SER A 194 40.21 -36.16 -41.15
CA SER A 194 40.89 -35.15 -41.99
C SER A 194 41.39 -35.70 -43.34
N LEU A 195 41.43 -37.02 -43.50
CA LEU A 195 41.75 -37.69 -44.76
C LEU A 195 41.07 -39.05 -44.81
N VAL A 196 40.25 -39.27 -45.85
CA VAL A 196 39.78 -40.58 -46.28
C VAL A 196 40.15 -40.78 -47.74
N GLU A 197 40.75 -41.92 -48.04
CA GLU A 197 41.04 -42.34 -49.41
C GLU A 197 40.04 -43.41 -49.84
N LEU A 198 39.38 -43.21 -50.97
CA LEU A 198 38.65 -44.27 -51.66
C LEU A 198 39.51 -44.85 -52.77
N ARG A 199 39.35 -46.13 -53.05
CA ARG A 199 40.05 -46.82 -54.13
C ARG A 199 39.07 -47.72 -54.89
N ILE A 200 38.84 -47.40 -56.17
CA ILE A 200 38.06 -48.23 -57.09
C ILE A 200 39.05 -48.99 -57.96
N MET A 201 38.99 -50.31 -57.95
CA MET A 201 40.03 -51.19 -58.50
C MET A 201 39.41 -52.26 -59.37
N THR A 202 40.11 -52.60 -60.46
CA THR A 202 39.94 -53.86 -61.17
C THR A 202 41.25 -54.66 -61.13
N THR A 203 41.24 -55.89 -61.63
CA THR A 203 42.39 -56.81 -61.61
C THR A 203 42.57 -57.46 -62.98
N ASN A 204 43.81 -57.81 -63.28
CA ASN A 204 44.18 -58.61 -64.45
C ASN A 204 43.40 -59.93 -64.48
N ALA A 205 42.57 -60.09 -65.49
CA ALA A 205 41.69 -61.24 -65.67
C ALA A 205 42.37 -62.35 -66.48
N SER A 206 41.79 -63.55 -66.48
CA SER A 206 42.18 -64.58 -67.43
C SER A 206 41.77 -64.21 -68.85
N GLY A 207 42.74 -64.23 -69.76
CA GLY A 207 42.52 -63.93 -71.16
C GLY A 207 42.93 -62.51 -71.50
N ASN A 208 42.20 -61.89 -72.42
CA ASN A 208 42.37 -60.47 -72.73
C ASN A 208 41.37 -59.68 -71.90
N ASP A 209 41.87 -58.84 -71.01
CA ASP A 209 41.07 -57.95 -70.18
C ASP A 209 40.23 -56.98 -70.99
N GLU A 210 39.12 -56.55 -70.41
CA GLU A 210 38.19 -55.59 -71.00
C GLU A 210 38.28 -54.23 -70.30
N TRP A 211 37.98 -53.15 -71.04
CA TRP A 211 37.93 -51.81 -70.46
C TRP A 211 36.64 -51.60 -69.67
N VAL A 212 36.79 -51.28 -68.38
CA VAL A 212 35.66 -50.92 -67.50
C VAL A 212 35.71 -49.45 -67.13
N GLY A 213 34.71 -48.69 -67.59
CA GLY A 213 34.53 -47.28 -67.30
C GLY A 213 34.00 -47.01 -65.89
N ILE A 214 34.47 -45.94 -65.27
CA ILE A 214 34.00 -45.37 -64.01
C ILE A 214 33.53 -43.95 -64.30
N ASP A 215 32.26 -43.68 -64.01
CA ASP A 215 31.61 -42.43 -64.40
C ASP A 215 30.58 -41.99 -63.36
N ASP A 216 30.09 -40.75 -63.49
CA ASP A 216 29.06 -40.17 -62.62
C ASP A 216 29.37 -40.34 -61.12
N ILE A 217 30.63 -40.11 -60.74
CA ILE A 217 31.06 -40.14 -59.34
C ILE A 217 30.32 -39.03 -58.60
N SER A 218 29.64 -39.39 -57.51
CA SER A 218 28.95 -38.49 -56.61
C SER A 218 29.20 -38.91 -55.16
N ILE A 219 29.73 -37.98 -54.37
CA ILE A 219 30.02 -38.22 -52.96
C ILE A 219 29.36 -37.11 -52.15
N THR A 220 28.43 -37.48 -51.27
CA THR A 220 27.68 -36.55 -50.42
C THR A 220 27.88 -36.89 -48.96
N ALA A 221 27.58 -35.96 -48.05
CA ALA A 221 27.57 -36.20 -46.62
C ALA A 221 26.57 -35.28 -45.91
N ASN A 222 26.36 -35.54 -44.63
CA ASN A 222 25.64 -34.67 -43.72
C ASN A 222 26.61 -33.79 -42.92
N TYR A 223 26.24 -32.52 -42.74
CA TYR A 223 26.97 -31.49 -42.01
C TYR A 223 26.20 -31.13 -40.75
N ALA A 224 26.92 -30.74 -39.70
CA ALA A 224 26.28 -30.21 -38.50
C ALA A 224 25.61 -28.85 -38.78
N PRO A 225 24.59 -28.48 -37.97
CA PRO A 225 24.04 -27.13 -38.00
C PRO A 225 25.15 -26.08 -37.80
N THR A 226 25.07 -24.98 -38.55
CA THR A 226 26.06 -23.89 -38.54
C THR A 226 25.64 -22.70 -37.68
N GLY A 227 24.36 -22.63 -37.33
CA GLY A 227 23.84 -21.60 -36.45
C GLY A 227 22.39 -21.86 -36.06
N PHE A 228 21.92 -21.12 -35.07
CA PHE A 228 20.50 -21.06 -34.72
C PHE A 228 20.14 -19.66 -34.23
N SER A 229 18.86 -19.34 -34.24
CA SER A 229 18.33 -18.04 -33.79
C SER A 229 17.04 -18.24 -32.99
N LEU A 230 16.80 -17.33 -32.05
CA LEU A 230 15.55 -17.23 -31.29
C LEU A 230 14.82 -15.94 -31.72
N THR A 231 13.62 -16.06 -32.26
CA THR A 231 12.84 -14.89 -32.71
C THR A 231 11.36 -14.96 -32.24
N PRO A 232 10.85 -13.91 -31.57
CA PRO A 232 11.63 -12.84 -30.93
C PRO A 232 12.50 -13.39 -29.77
N ASN A 233 13.49 -12.63 -29.33
CA ASN A 233 14.33 -12.96 -28.17
C ASN A 233 14.04 -12.04 -26.96
N VAL A 234 12.78 -11.62 -26.84
CA VAL A 234 12.32 -10.69 -25.81
C VAL A 234 11.01 -11.19 -25.23
N VAL A 235 10.82 -10.98 -23.93
CA VAL A 235 9.57 -11.22 -23.22
C VAL A 235 9.27 -10.01 -22.34
N LEU A 236 8.01 -9.61 -22.25
CA LEU A 236 7.59 -8.59 -21.28
C LEU A 236 7.75 -9.15 -19.85
N GLU A 237 8.02 -8.28 -18.88
CA GLU A 237 7.96 -8.68 -17.47
C GLU A 237 6.53 -9.00 -17.01
N ASN A 238 6.37 -9.50 -15.78
CA ASN A 238 5.09 -9.80 -15.11
C ASN A 238 4.15 -10.75 -15.87
N GLN A 239 4.62 -11.37 -16.95
CA GLN A 239 3.83 -12.35 -17.70
C GLN A 239 3.72 -13.67 -16.92
N PRO A 240 2.58 -14.37 -17.00
CA PRO A 240 2.39 -15.64 -16.31
C PRO A 240 3.41 -16.70 -16.79
N VAL A 241 3.59 -17.75 -15.99
CA VAL A 241 4.39 -18.92 -16.41
C VAL A 241 3.86 -19.52 -17.71
N ALA A 242 4.73 -20.17 -18.48
CA ALA A 242 4.48 -20.68 -19.83
C ALA A 242 4.24 -19.61 -20.91
N THR A 243 4.62 -18.35 -20.64
CA THR A 243 4.63 -17.29 -21.66
C THR A 243 5.66 -17.59 -22.73
N VAL A 244 5.27 -17.46 -24.00
CA VAL A 244 6.14 -17.68 -25.15
C VAL A 244 7.13 -16.52 -25.26
N VAL A 245 8.43 -16.84 -25.26
CA VAL A 245 9.51 -15.89 -25.55
C VAL A 245 9.69 -15.76 -27.06
N GLY A 246 9.77 -16.90 -27.75
CA GLY A 246 9.96 -16.93 -29.19
C GLY A 246 10.17 -18.33 -29.73
N THR A 247 10.43 -18.41 -31.02
CA THR A 247 10.62 -19.67 -31.74
C THR A 247 12.06 -19.81 -32.22
N LEU A 248 12.61 -21.00 -32.05
CA LEU A 248 13.94 -21.38 -32.50
C LEU A 248 13.91 -21.81 -33.96
N SER A 249 14.94 -21.41 -34.69
CA SER A 249 15.24 -21.87 -36.04
C SER A 249 16.73 -22.14 -36.19
N ALA A 250 17.10 -23.02 -37.12
CA ALA A 250 18.48 -23.45 -37.34
C ALA A 250 18.89 -23.19 -38.80
N ALA A 251 20.19 -22.98 -39.01
CA ALA A 251 20.81 -22.89 -40.32
C ALA A 251 21.72 -24.09 -40.51
N ASP A 252 21.49 -24.86 -41.58
CA ASP A 252 22.20 -26.09 -41.87
C ASP A 252 22.62 -26.15 -43.35
N PRO A 253 23.86 -26.55 -43.67
CA PRO A 253 24.30 -26.73 -45.06
C PRO A 253 23.44 -27.74 -45.85
N ASN A 254 22.84 -28.72 -45.16
CA ASN A 254 21.86 -29.64 -45.70
C ASN A 254 20.47 -28.98 -45.66
N GLY A 255 20.17 -28.13 -46.66
CA GLY A 255 19.02 -27.21 -46.70
C GLY A 255 17.59 -27.79 -46.63
N ALA A 256 17.40 -29.07 -46.31
CA ALA A 256 16.11 -29.72 -46.08
C ALA A 256 16.03 -30.49 -44.74
N ASP A 257 17.04 -30.37 -43.87
CA ASP A 257 17.11 -31.13 -42.65
C ASP A 257 16.12 -30.63 -41.59
N THR A 258 15.52 -31.59 -40.87
CA THR A 258 14.70 -31.30 -39.69
C THR A 258 15.59 -31.16 -38.48
N HIS A 259 15.25 -30.23 -37.59
CA HIS A 259 16.06 -29.91 -36.41
C HIS A 259 15.29 -30.14 -35.13
N THR A 260 15.94 -30.72 -34.13
CA THR A 260 15.43 -30.83 -32.76
C THR A 260 16.23 -29.93 -31.83
N PHE A 261 15.54 -29.27 -30.88
CA PHE A 261 16.14 -28.34 -29.93
C PHE A 261 16.03 -28.87 -28.51
N ALA A 262 17.09 -28.70 -27.72
CA ALA A 262 17.12 -29.06 -26.31
C ALA A 262 17.80 -27.97 -25.46
N LEU A 263 17.30 -27.77 -24.24
CA LEU A 263 17.97 -26.95 -23.23
C LEU A 263 19.02 -27.79 -22.52
N LEU A 264 20.28 -27.35 -22.54
CA LEU A 264 21.38 -28.04 -21.85
C LEU A 264 21.47 -27.62 -20.39
N ASN A 265 21.99 -28.49 -19.52
CA ASN A 265 22.36 -28.08 -18.17
C ASN A 265 23.74 -27.41 -18.19
N ALA A 266 23.92 -26.34 -17.39
CA ALA A 266 25.14 -25.55 -17.30
C ALA A 266 26.44 -26.38 -17.11
N ALA A 267 26.35 -27.57 -16.50
CA ALA A 267 27.52 -28.45 -16.31
C ALA A 267 28.07 -29.07 -17.61
N ALA A 268 27.28 -29.12 -18.69
CA ALA A 268 27.67 -29.70 -19.97
C ALA A 268 28.36 -28.70 -20.92
N PHE A 269 28.43 -27.42 -20.56
CA PHE A 269 29.01 -26.35 -21.36
C PHE A 269 30.02 -25.53 -20.54
N SER A 270 31.15 -25.16 -21.13
CA SER A 270 32.23 -24.43 -20.43
C SER A 270 31.98 -22.92 -20.27
N GLY A 271 30.73 -22.46 -20.50
CA GLY A 271 30.31 -21.06 -20.39
C GLY A 271 29.77 -20.69 -19.00
N ASN A 272 29.63 -19.39 -18.74
CA ASN A 272 28.96 -18.87 -17.54
C ASN A 272 27.57 -19.52 -17.43
N GLY A 273 27.25 -20.06 -16.26
CA GLY A 273 26.11 -20.97 -16.09
C GLY A 273 24.82 -20.51 -16.77
N SER A 274 24.22 -21.40 -17.56
CA SER A 274 22.95 -21.15 -18.25
C SER A 274 21.81 -20.91 -17.28
N ASP A 275 20.92 -19.97 -17.61
CA ASP A 275 19.67 -19.70 -16.88
C ASP A 275 18.52 -20.65 -17.28
N ASN A 276 18.84 -21.77 -17.93
CA ASN A 276 17.87 -22.72 -18.51
C ASN A 276 16.82 -23.24 -17.50
N VAL A 277 17.11 -23.20 -16.20
CA VAL A 277 16.13 -23.52 -15.14
C VAL A 277 14.89 -22.61 -15.18
N ASN A 278 15.01 -21.42 -15.77
CA ASN A 278 13.93 -20.44 -15.89
C ASN A 278 13.12 -20.59 -17.19
N PHE A 279 13.47 -21.59 -18.02
CA PHE A 279 12.86 -21.79 -19.33
C PHE A 279 12.49 -23.25 -19.58
N SER A 280 11.56 -23.46 -20.51
CA SER A 280 11.19 -24.76 -21.04
C SER A 280 11.06 -24.67 -22.57
N LEU A 281 11.19 -25.82 -23.23
CA LEU A 281 10.99 -25.95 -24.67
C LEU A 281 9.79 -26.85 -24.96
N THR A 282 8.87 -26.37 -25.79
CA THR A 282 7.81 -27.16 -26.38
C THR A 282 8.03 -27.20 -27.90
N GLY A 283 8.57 -28.30 -28.42
CA GLY A 283 9.04 -28.37 -29.80
C GLY A 283 10.21 -27.41 -30.01
N ASN A 284 10.04 -26.39 -30.86
CA ASN A 284 11.01 -25.31 -31.07
C ASN A 284 10.59 -23.98 -30.42
N THR A 285 9.55 -23.95 -29.59
CA THR A 285 9.09 -22.73 -28.91
C THR A 285 9.65 -22.66 -27.49
N LEU A 286 10.37 -21.58 -27.19
CA LEU A 286 10.91 -21.30 -25.86
C LEU A 286 9.86 -20.59 -25.01
N GLN A 287 9.63 -21.09 -23.79
CA GLN A 287 8.64 -20.58 -22.85
C GLN A 287 9.27 -20.32 -21.47
N THR A 288 8.75 -19.32 -20.75
CA THR A 288 9.16 -19.05 -19.37
C THR A 288 8.57 -20.10 -18.42
N VAL A 289 9.28 -20.40 -17.32
CA VAL A 289 8.74 -21.24 -16.22
C VAL A 289 8.56 -20.46 -14.92
N ALA A 290 8.87 -19.17 -14.94
CA ALA A 290 8.69 -18.22 -13.87
C ALA A 290 8.16 -16.89 -14.43
N MET A 291 7.63 -16.05 -13.55
CA MET A 291 7.37 -14.64 -13.87
C MET A 291 8.69 -13.88 -13.73
N PHE A 292 9.01 -13.01 -14.69
CA PHE A 292 10.22 -12.19 -14.67
C PHE A 292 9.88 -10.76 -14.25
N ASP A 293 10.83 -10.13 -13.58
CA ASP A 293 10.77 -8.77 -13.04
C ASP A 293 12.01 -8.04 -13.59
N TYR A 294 11.78 -6.97 -14.34
CA TYR A 294 12.82 -6.23 -15.04
C TYR A 294 13.76 -5.51 -14.06
N GLU A 295 13.23 -4.95 -12.97
CA GLU A 295 14.00 -4.26 -11.92
C GLU A 295 14.95 -5.22 -11.21
N THR A 296 14.55 -6.48 -11.07
CA THR A 296 15.42 -7.54 -10.52
C THR A 296 16.49 -7.98 -11.52
N ARG A 297 16.10 -8.28 -12.76
CA ARG A 297 17.03 -8.79 -13.78
C ARG A 297 16.52 -8.54 -15.20
N THR A 298 17.31 -7.81 -15.98
CA THR A 298 16.93 -7.36 -17.33
C THR A 298 17.19 -8.37 -18.44
N SER A 299 17.95 -9.44 -18.17
CA SER A 299 18.26 -10.47 -19.18
C SER A 299 18.68 -11.81 -18.59
N TYR A 300 18.44 -12.86 -19.38
CA TYR A 300 18.80 -14.25 -19.08
C TYR A 300 19.53 -14.88 -20.26
N THR A 301 20.51 -15.74 -19.98
CA THR A 301 21.28 -16.47 -21.00
C THR A 301 20.82 -17.92 -21.06
N VAL A 302 20.29 -18.35 -22.21
CA VAL A 302 19.92 -19.74 -22.45
C VAL A 302 20.98 -20.46 -23.28
N CYS A 303 21.27 -21.72 -22.94
CA CYS A 303 22.18 -22.59 -23.69
C CYS A 303 21.38 -23.68 -24.41
N ILE A 304 21.50 -23.74 -25.73
CA ILE A 304 20.67 -24.59 -26.58
C ILE A 304 21.57 -25.51 -27.39
N GLU A 305 21.20 -26.79 -27.42
CA GLU A 305 21.68 -27.75 -28.40
C GLU A 305 20.66 -27.84 -29.53
N VAL A 306 21.13 -27.72 -30.76
CA VAL A 306 20.37 -28.04 -31.97
C VAL A 306 21.01 -29.25 -32.64
N THR A 307 20.19 -30.27 -32.91
CA THR A 307 20.62 -31.52 -33.55
C THR A 307 19.86 -31.69 -34.87
N ASP A 308 20.58 -32.03 -35.93
CA ASP A 308 20.00 -32.36 -37.23
C ASP A 308 19.33 -33.76 -37.25
N ALA A 309 18.73 -34.13 -38.37
CA ALA A 309 18.06 -35.42 -38.54
C ALA A 309 19.01 -36.62 -38.52
N ASN A 310 20.31 -36.38 -38.72
CA ASN A 310 21.38 -37.36 -38.87
C ASN A 310 22.31 -37.42 -37.64
N GLY A 311 21.98 -36.69 -36.56
CA GLY A 311 22.61 -36.74 -35.26
C GLY A 311 23.81 -35.83 -35.04
N LEU A 312 24.17 -34.92 -35.96
CA LEU A 312 25.19 -33.91 -35.66
C LEU A 312 24.54 -32.71 -34.96
N SER A 313 25.27 -32.17 -33.97
CA SER A 313 24.77 -31.10 -33.10
C SER A 313 25.65 -29.86 -33.14
N LEU A 314 25.01 -28.70 -32.93
CA LEU A 314 25.64 -27.44 -32.55
C LEU A 314 25.11 -26.99 -31.19
N VAL A 315 26.01 -26.50 -30.35
CA VAL A 315 25.67 -25.90 -29.05
C VAL A 315 26.04 -24.42 -29.06
N GLY A 316 25.15 -23.58 -28.54
CA GLY A 316 25.42 -22.14 -28.40
C GLY A 316 24.59 -21.48 -27.31
N GLU A 317 24.89 -20.20 -27.08
CA GLU A 317 24.16 -19.34 -26.15
C GLU A 317 23.26 -18.36 -26.89
N HIS A 318 22.11 -18.03 -26.31
CA HIS A 318 21.25 -16.93 -26.76
C HIS A 318 20.80 -16.10 -25.56
N ILE A 319 20.75 -14.78 -25.72
CA ILE A 319 20.21 -13.87 -24.71
C ILE A 319 18.71 -13.70 -24.93
N VAL A 320 17.95 -13.86 -23.84
CA VAL A 320 16.55 -13.46 -23.71
C VAL A 320 16.51 -12.16 -22.93
N ASN A 321 15.96 -11.11 -23.55
CA ASN A 321 15.79 -9.82 -22.90
C ASN A 321 14.44 -9.77 -22.19
N VAL A 322 14.42 -9.26 -20.97
CA VAL A 322 13.18 -8.84 -20.31
C VAL A 322 12.93 -7.41 -20.75
N GLN A 323 11.74 -7.13 -21.24
CA GLN A 323 11.32 -5.79 -21.59
C GLN A 323 10.46 -5.24 -20.46
N ASN A 324 10.87 -4.08 -19.97
CA ASN A 324 10.15 -3.34 -18.95
C ASN A 324 8.76 -2.96 -19.47
N ILE A 325 7.72 -3.22 -18.68
CA ILE A 325 6.39 -2.67 -18.89
C ILE A 325 6.34 -1.36 -18.12
N ALA A 326 6.15 -0.24 -18.82
CA ALA A 326 6.14 1.07 -18.20
C ALA A 326 5.11 1.12 -17.07
N ASP A 327 5.56 1.57 -15.90
CA ASP A 327 4.86 1.78 -14.62
C ASP A 327 3.53 1.01 -14.50
N GLU A 328 3.49 -0.04 -13.68
CA GLU A 328 2.26 -0.75 -13.33
C GLU A 328 1.73 -0.32 -11.95
N THR A 329 2.33 0.67 -11.30
CA THR A 329 1.91 1.11 -9.97
C THR A 329 0.79 2.12 -10.09
N PRO A 330 -0.43 1.82 -9.59
CA PRO A 330 -1.50 2.80 -9.56
C PRO A 330 -1.12 4.02 -8.72
N PRO A 331 -1.47 5.25 -9.16
CA PRO A 331 -1.29 6.42 -8.33
C PRO A 331 -2.13 6.27 -7.06
N SER A 332 -1.46 6.32 -5.91
CA SER A 332 -2.14 6.39 -4.61
C SER A 332 -2.61 7.80 -4.32
N VAL A 333 -3.74 7.93 -3.63
CA VAL A 333 -4.32 9.24 -3.29
C VAL A 333 -4.64 9.34 -1.81
N SER A 334 -4.34 10.50 -1.24
CA SER A 334 -4.77 10.89 0.10
C SER A 334 -5.68 12.11 0.02
N ILE A 335 -6.67 12.16 0.90
CA ILE A 335 -7.49 13.35 1.11
C ILE A 335 -7.51 13.68 2.60
N GLU A 336 -7.12 14.90 2.91
CA GLU A 336 -7.02 15.37 4.29
C GLU A 336 -7.73 16.70 4.42
N GLN A 337 -8.15 17.04 5.64
CA GLN A 337 -8.53 18.40 5.98
C GLN A 337 -7.43 19.39 5.54
N ALA A 338 -7.82 20.48 4.87
CA ALA A 338 -6.84 21.44 4.37
C ALA A 338 -6.11 22.14 5.53
N SER A 339 -4.83 22.43 5.33
CA SER A 339 -4.03 23.15 6.35
C SER A 339 -4.66 24.50 6.68
N GLY A 340 -4.95 24.74 7.97
CA GLY A 340 -5.58 25.96 8.45
C GLY A 340 -7.11 25.99 8.34
N GLN A 341 -7.74 24.93 7.85
CA GLN A 341 -9.18 24.75 7.97
C GLN A 341 -9.53 24.61 9.46
N SER A 342 -10.42 25.46 9.96
CA SER A 342 -10.96 25.29 11.33
C SER A 342 -11.84 24.05 11.37
N ASP A 343 -11.76 23.33 12.48
CA ASP A 343 -12.66 22.22 12.81
C ASP A 343 -12.90 22.20 14.33
N PRO A 344 -14.13 22.47 14.79
CA PRO A 344 -15.33 22.81 14.01
C PRO A 344 -15.28 24.15 13.26
N THR A 345 -16.22 24.39 12.33
CA THR A 345 -16.35 25.65 11.58
C THR A 345 -17.78 26.01 11.21
N ASN A 346 -18.07 27.31 11.07
CA ASN A 346 -19.27 27.84 10.44
C ASN A 346 -19.00 28.48 9.06
N ALA A 347 -17.76 28.37 8.57
CA ALA A 347 -17.35 28.92 7.29
C ALA A 347 -17.70 27.98 6.13
N SER A 348 -18.02 28.58 4.98
CA SER A 348 -18.21 27.86 3.72
C SER A 348 -17.44 28.58 2.61
N PRO A 349 -16.68 27.87 1.76
CA PRO A 349 -16.59 26.40 1.67
C PRO A 349 -15.67 25.78 2.75
N ILE A 350 -15.91 24.50 3.06
CA ILE A 350 -15.00 23.63 3.82
C ILE A 350 -13.95 23.07 2.87
N ASN A 351 -12.69 23.13 3.26
CA ASN A 351 -11.58 22.88 2.37
C ASN A 351 -10.85 21.58 2.73
N PHE A 352 -10.64 20.73 1.72
CA PHE A 352 -9.80 19.53 1.79
C PHE A 352 -8.65 19.62 0.80
N ARG A 353 -7.55 18.95 1.13
CA ARG A 353 -6.38 18.80 0.26
C ARG A 353 -6.29 17.35 -0.21
N VAL A 354 -6.25 17.18 -1.53
CA VAL A 354 -6.00 15.89 -2.18
C VAL A 354 -4.55 15.86 -2.66
N THR A 355 -3.83 14.77 -2.39
CA THR A 355 -2.46 14.56 -2.85
C THR A 355 -2.32 13.17 -3.46
N PHE A 356 -1.91 13.12 -4.72
CA PHE A 356 -1.52 11.90 -5.43
C PHE A 356 -0.03 11.62 -5.26
N SER A 357 0.38 10.35 -5.32
CA SER A 357 1.80 9.96 -5.25
C SER A 357 2.62 10.40 -6.46
N GLU A 358 1.96 10.76 -7.56
CA GLU A 358 2.57 11.15 -8.83
C GLU A 358 1.60 12.01 -9.67
N PRO A 359 2.05 12.65 -10.76
CA PRO A 359 1.21 13.44 -11.65
C PRO A 359 0.06 12.64 -12.27
N VAL A 360 -1.19 13.11 -12.10
CA VAL A 360 -2.37 12.49 -12.70
C VAL A 360 -3.14 13.46 -13.60
N THR A 361 -3.99 12.90 -14.47
CA THR A 361 -4.98 13.59 -15.30
C THR A 361 -6.37 12.99 -15.08
N GLY A 362 -7.41 13.76 -15.39
CA GLY A 362 -8.80 13.29 -15.35
C GLY A 362 -9.55 13.50 -14.04
N PHE A 363 -8.87 13.86 -12.95
CA PHE A 363 -9.52 14.12 -11.65
C PHE A 363 -10.39 15.40 -11.67
N ASP A 364 -11.69 15.26 -11.39
CA ASP A 364 -12.64 16.38 -11.31
C ASP A 364 -13.66 16.23 -10.17
N GLU A 365 -14.63 17.15 -10.06
CA GLU A 365 -15.64 17.14 -8.99
C GLU A 365 -16.55 15.90 -8.96
N THR A 366 -16.66 15.14 -10.05
CA THR A 366 -17.47 13.92 -10.10
C THR A 366 -16.80 12.74 -9.41
N ASP A 367 -15.49 12.84 -9.15
CA ASP A 367 -14.68 11.83 -8.47
C ASP A 367 -14.63 11.99 -6.95
N VAL A 368 -15.24 13.06 -6.42
CA VAL A 368 -15.28 13.36 -5.00
C VAL A 368 -16.63 12.96 -4.40
N ASP A 369 -16.61 11.92 -3.57
CA ASP A 369 -17.75 11.55 -2.73
C ASP A 369 -17.79 12.47 -1.51
N VAL A 370 -18.80 13.33 -1.47
CA VAL A 370 -19.11 14.20 -0.32
C VAL A 370 -20.20 13.55 0.53
N GLY A 371 -19.97 13.46 1.83
CA GLY A 371 -20.87 12.83 2.79
C GLY A 371 -20.98 13.58 4.12
N GLY A 372 -21.41 12.87 5.15
CA GLY A 372 -21.63 13.39 6.50
C GLY A 372 -23.08 13.84 6.76
N THR A 373 -23.34 14.38 7.95
CA THR A 373 -24.70 14.73 8.41
C THR A 373 -25.07 16.19 8.16
N ALA A 374 -24.11 17.06 7.85
CA ALA A 374 -24.37 18.48 7.58
C ALA A 374 -25.09 18.75 6.24
N GLY A 375 -25.21 17.71 5.39
CA GLY A 375 -25.96 17.76 4.14
C GLY A 375 -25.28 18.58 3.04
N ALA A 376 -23.94 18.59 2.98
CA ALA A 376 -23.19 19.22 1.90
C ALA A 376 -23.61 18.65 0.52
N THR A 377 -23.67 19.50 -0.51
CA THR A 377 -24.24 19.14 -1.82
C THR A 377 -23.31 19.36 -3.00
N THR A 378 -22.18 20.04 -2.80
CA THR A 378 -21.27 20.44 -3.88
C THR A 378 -19.82 20.28 -3.47
N ALA A 379 -18.99 19.87 -4.42
CA ALA A 379 -17.53 19.97 -4.35
C ALA A 379 -17.05 20.74 -5.58
N VAL A 380 -16.02 21.56 -5.41
CA VAL A 380 -15.29 22.20 -6.50
C VAL A 380 -13.83 21.79 -6.38
N VAL A 381 -13.29 21.18 -7.44
CA VAL A 381 -11.89 20.72 -7.49
C VAL A 381 -11.07 21.75 -8.24
N THR A 382 -9.95 22.17 -7.64
CA THR A 382 -8.97 23.05 -8.28
C THR A 382 -7.58 22.53 -8.02
N GLU A 383 -6.78 22.38 -9.07
CA GLU A 383 -5.35 22.11 -8.90
C GLU A 383 -4.66 23.30 -8.22
N ILE A 384 -3.74 23.01 -7.31
CA ILE A 384 -2.98 24.03 -6.58
C ILE A 384 -1.48 23.79 -6.71
N SER A 385 -0.69 24.80 -6.34
CA SER A 385 0.77 24.74 -6.35
C SER A 385 1.26 23.43 -5.71
N PRO A 386 2.15 22.68 -6.39
CA PRO A 386 3.01 23.10 -7.52
C PRO A 386 2.37 23.15 -8.92
N ASN A 387 1.12 22.74 -9.13
CA ASN A 387 0.45 22.61 -10.44
C ASN A 387 1.20 21.65 -11.40
N ASP A 388 1.55 20.47 -10.88
CA ASP A 388 2.25 19.40 -11.60
C ASP A 388 1.42 18.11 -11.69
N GLY A 389 0.10 18.19 -11.48
CA GLY A 389 -0.83 17.07 -11.49
C GLY A 389 -0.90 16.30 -10.17
N THR A 390 -0.16 16.69 -9.12
CA THR A 390 -0.10 15.91 -7.86
C THR A 390 -1.00 16.42 -6.75
N THR A 391 -1.34 17.72 -6.71
CA THR A 391 -1.99 18.34 -5.55
C THR A 391 -3.21 19.16 -5.95
N TYR A 392 -4.34 18.85 -5.31
CA TYR A 392 -5.62 19.51 -5.57
C TYR A 392 -6.24 20.01 -4.28
N HIS A 393 -7.07 21.03 -4.43
CA HIS A 393 -7.90 21.63 -3.40
C HIS A 393 -9.35 21.34 -3.72
N VAL A 394 -10.06 20.78 -2.74
CA VAL A 394 -11.48 20.41 -2.82
C VAL A 394 -12.26 21.32 -1.88
N ALA A 395 -13.05 22.22 -2.46
CA ALA A 395 -13.91 23.15 -1.73
C ALA A 395 -15.34 22.60 -1.68
N VAL A 396 -15.78 22.14 -0.51
CA VAL A 396 -17.10 21.58 -0.26
C VAL A 396 -18.06 22.65 0.26
N SER A 397 -19.27 22.72 -0.30
CA SER A 397 -20.29 23.69 0.13
C SER A 397 -21.72 23.13 0.06
N GLY A 398 -22.69 23.92 0.51
CA GLY A 398 -24.10 23.56 0.51
C GLY A 398 -24.59 22.87 1.79
N MET A 399 -23.82 22.96 2.88
CA MET A 399 -24.25 22.50 4.20
C MET A 399 -25.52 23.23 4.64
N MET A 400 -26.50 22.48 5.15
CA MET A 400 -27.81 22.99 5.57
C MET A 400 -28.11 22.74 7.05
N LEU A 401 -27.33 21.86 7.69
CA LEU A 401 -27.53 21.39 9.05
C LEU A 401 -26.18 21.33 9.78
N ASP A 402 -26.21 21.31 11.10
CA ASP A 402 -25.04 21.01 11.91
C ASP A 402 -24.62 19.55 11.74
N GLY A 403 -23.32 19.30 11.82
CA GLY A 403 -22.71 17.98 11.87
C GLY A 403 -21.57 17.81 10.89
N ASP A 404 -21.26 16.56 10.57
CA ASP A 404 -20.02 16.26 9.85
C ASP A 404 -20.15 16.55 8.36
N VAL A 405 -19.06 17.03 7.77
CA VAL A 405 -18.79 17.01 6.34
C VAL A 405 -17.60 16.11 6.10
N THR A 406 -17.79 15.06 5.30
CA THR A 406 -16.72 14.13 4.91
C THR A 406 -16.44 14.23 3.43
N ALA A 407 -15.18 14.08 3.02
CA ALA A 407 -14.81 13.98 1.60
C ALA A 407 -13.94 12.75 1.35
N SER A 408 -14.19 12.02 0.26
CA SER A 408 -13.35 10.92 -0.21
C SER A 408 -13.20 10.96 -1.72
N VAL A 409 -12.06 10.50 -2.24
CA VAL A 409 -11.85 10.28 -3.67
C VAL A 409 -12.14 8.81 -3.99
N ILE A 410 -12.98 8.56 -4.98
CA ILE A 410 -13.35 7.21 -5.41
C ILE A 410 -12.17 6.48 -6.06
N ALA A 411 -12.26 5.15 -6.21
CA ALA A 411 -11.31 4.40 -7.02
C ALA A 411 -11.45 4.78 -8.51
N ASP A 412 -10.36 4.68 -9.25
CA ASP A 412 -10.26 4.98 -10.68
C ASP A 412 -10.55 6.45 -11.07
N ALA A 413 -10.54 7.37 -10.09
CA ALA A 413 -10.79 8.80 -10.24
C ALA A 413 -9.82 9.52 -11.18
N ALA A 414 -8.57 9.08 -11.27
CA ALA A 414 -7.55 9.73 -12.09
C ALA A 414 -6.64 8.69 -12.76
N GLU A 415 -5.89 9.11 -13.77
CA GLU A 415 -4.86 8.28 -14.40
C GLU A 415 -3.53 8.99 -14.54
N ASP A 416 -2.44 8.24 -14.38
CA ASP A 416 -1.08 8.73 -14.62
C ASP A 416 -0.75 8.83 -16.13
N GLY A 417 0.50 9.14 -16.45
CA GLY A 417 0.97 9.25 -17.84
C GLY A 417 1.02 7.93 -18.62
N THR A 418 0.92 6.77 -17.96
CA THR A 418 0.96 5.43 -18.56
C THR A 418 -0.44 4.78 -18.62
N GLY A 419 -1.43 5.39 -17.98
CA GLY A 419 -2.84 4.99 -18.00
C GLY A 419 -3.28 4.15 -16.79
N ASN A 420 -2.48 4.03 -15.73
CA ASN A 420 -2.92 3.35 -14.52
C ASN A 420 -3.98 4.18 -13.79
N LYS A 421 -5.04 3.52 -13.34
CA LYS A 421 -6.14 4.13 -12.61
C LYS A 421 -5.83 4.25 -11.13
N SER A 422 -6.11 5.41 -10.52
CA SER A 422 -5.81 5.67 -9.11
C SER A 422 -6.54 4.74 -8.15
N THR A 423 -5.94 4.47 -7.00
CA THR A 423 -6.67 3.80 -5.91
C THR A 423 -7.69 4.75 -5.27
N ALA A 424 -8.62 4.22 -4.45
CA ALA A 424 -9.48 5.05 -3.62
C ALA A 424 -8.67 5.76 -2.52
N SER A 425 -9.11 6.96 -2.10
CA SER A 425 -8.36 7.74 -1.12
C SER A 425 -8.25 7.07 0.24
N THR A 426 -7.08 7.18 0.85
CA THR A 426 -6.89 7.03 2.29
C THR A 426 -6.91 8.40 2.98
N SER A 427 -7.21 8.43 4.27
CA SER A 427 -7.15 9.65 5.09
C SER A 427 -6.65 9.36 6.50
N ALA A 428 -5.95 10.33 7.09
CA ALA A 428 -5.80 10.43 8.55
C ALA A 428 -6.98 11.19 9.15
N ASP A 429 -7.42 12.25 8.48
CA ASP A 429 -8.59 13.04 8.83
C ASP A 429 -9.23 13.68 7.58
N ASN A 430 -10.38 13.13 7.17
CA ASN A 430 -11.19 13.64 6.08
C ASN A 430 -12.57 14.11 6.55
N THR A 431 -12.70 14.49 7.82
CA THR A 431 -13.95 15.00 8.39
C THR A 431 -13.74 16.42 8.89
N VAL A 432 -14.74 17.29 8.72
CA VAL A 432 -14.80 18.60 9.37
C VAL A 432 -16.19 18.79 9.93
N VAL A 433 -16.29 19.20 11.19
CA VAL A 433 -17.58 19.50 11.83
C VAL A 433 -18.07 20.88 11.39
N PHE A 434 -19.18 20.92 10.66
CA PHE A 434 -19.89 22.14 10.34
C PHE A 434 -20.92 22.46 11.43
N SER A 435 -20.98 23.72 11.86
CA SER A 435 -21.99 24.18 12.80
C SER A 435 -22.52 25.55 12.41
N THR A 436 -23.83 25.72 12.55
CA THR A 436 -24.57 26.97 12.36
C THR A 436 -24.71 27.78 13.64
N ASP A 437 -24.05 27.33 14.72
CA ASP A 437 -24.12 28.00 16.01
C ASP A 437 -23.52 29.41 15.94
N THR A 438 -24.38 30.38 16.23
CA THR A 438 -24.06 31.80 16.37
C THR A 438 -24.34 32.31 17.78
N THR A 439 -24.68 31.40 18.71
CA THR A 439 -24.82 31.73 20.11
C THR A 439 -23.45 31.83 20.75
N PHE A 440 -23.34 32.64 21.80
CA PHE A 440 -22.08 32.82 22.51
C PHE A 440 -22.18 32.13 23.85
N PRO A 441 -21.08 31.54 24.34
CA PRO A 441 -21.09 30.89 25.63
C PRO A 441 -21.36 31.91 26.74
N ILE A 442 -22.06 31.47 27.77
CA ILE A 442 -22.35 32.19 29.02
C ILE A 442 -22.14 31.24 30.21
N VAL A 443 -21.80 31.81 31.36
CA VAL A 443 -21.74 31.05 32.62
C VAL A 443 -23.15 30.88 33.19
N LEU A 444 -23.50 29.66 33.56
CA LEU A 444 -24.75 29.31 34.23
C LEU A 444 -24.61 29.43 35.75
N PHE A 445 -25.54 30.14 36.40
CA PHE A 445 -25.64 30.19 37.86
C PHE A 445 -26.55 29.09 38.40
N SER A 446 -26.21 27.83 38.10
CA SER A 446 -26.94 26.65 38.56
C SER A 446 -26.35 26.09 39.87
N THR A 447 -26.85 24.93 40.32
CA THR A 447 -26.27 24.16 41.42
C THR A 447 -24.87 23.62 41.13
N ASN A 448 -24.44 23.59 39.86
CA ASN A 448 -23.13 23.10 39.43
C ASN A 448 -22.04 24.20 39.47
N THR A 449 -22.42 25.47 39.56
CA THR A 449 -21.48 26.57 39.77
C THR A 449 -21.27 26.80 41.26
N ILE A 450 -20.11 26.40 41.77
CA ILE A 450 -19.80 26.31 43.20
C ILE A 450 -18.50 27.07 43.49
N PRO A 451 -18.49 28.09 44.37
CA PRO A 451 -19.61 28.61 45.14
C PRO A 451 -20.68 29.29 44.27
N ALA A 452 -21.93 29.23 44.72
CA ALA A 452 -22.99 30.01 44.11
C ALA A 452 -22.67 31.51 44.20
N ASN A 453 -23.04 32.27 43.17
CA ASN A 453 -22.81 33.71 43.14
C ASN A 453 -23.55 34.41 44.31
N CYS A 454 -22.86 35.36 44.93
CA CYS A 454 -23.24 36.08 46.15
C CYS A 454 -23.46 35.18 47.39
N SER A 455 -22.90 33.97 47.43
CA SER A 455 -23.03 33.09 48.60
C SER A 455 -22.13 33.48 49.77
N VAL A 456 -22.54 33.09 50.98
CA VAL A 456 -21.72 33.18 52.19
C VAL A 456 -21.40 31.77 52.67
N LEU A 457 -20.12 31.43 52.73
CA LEU A 457 -19.60 30.11 53.05
C LEU A 457 -19.06 30.09 54.48
N ALA A 458 -19.39 29.02 55.22
CA ALA A 458 -18.86 28.82 56.58
C ALA A 458 -17.40 28.35 56.57
N ASN A 459 -16.97 27.67 55.50
CA ASN A 459 -15.59 27.26 55.26
C ASN A 459 -15.20 27.68 53.85
N GLY A 460 -13.97 28.16 53.66
CA GLY A 460 -13.50 28.53 52.34
C GLY A 460 -13.34 27.32 51.42
N PRO A 461 -13.67 27.45 50.13
CA PRO A 461 -13.45 26.38 49.17
C PRO A 461 -11.95 26.23 48.88
N SER A 462 -11.51 25.03 48.53
CA SER A 462 -10.22 24.78 47.88
C SER A 462 -10.34 24.59 46.37
N GLN A 463 -11.58 24.54 45.85
CA GLN A 463 -11.91 24.39 44.45
C GLN A 463 -13.15 25.22 44.10
N ILE A 464 -13.18 25.81 42.91
CA ILE A 464 -14.36 26.47 42.32
C ILE A 464 -14.80 25.69 41.09
N GLN A 465 -16.11 25.55 40.87
CA GLN A 465 -16.70 24.96 39.66
C GLN A 465 -17.51 26.03 38.92
N ILE A 466 -17.39 26.07 37.60
CA ILE A 466 -18.07 27.00 36.69
C ILE A 466 -18.75 26.18 35.59
N GLU A 467 -20.07 26.30 35.45
CA GLU A 467 -20.82 25.68 34.36
C GLU A 467 -21.09 26.67 33.23
N PHE A 468 -20.99 26.21 31.98
CA PHE A 468 -21.34 26.95 30.76
C PHE A 468 -22.63 26.42 30.14
N ASN A 469 -23.31 27.22 29.32
CA ASN A 469 -24.53 26.81 28.59
C ASN A 469 -24.26 25.88 27.41
N GLU A 470 -23.03 25.87 26.90
CA GLU A 470 -22.58 25.14 25.72
C GLU A 470 -21.12 24.72 25.87
N ASP A 471 -20.64 23.89 24.95
CA ASP A 471 -19.27 23.40 24.96
C ASP A 471 -18.29 24.53 24.62
N VAL A 472 -17.17 24.58 25.34
CA VAL A 472 -16.13 25.61 25.17
C VAL A 472 -14.77 24.97 24.96
N LYS A 473 -13.84 25.69 24.33
CA LYS A 473 -12.49 25.15 24.05
C LYS A 473 -11.85 24.61 25.31
N SER A 474 -11.27 23.41 25.23
CA SER A 474 -10.57 22.76 26.33
C SER A 474 -9.23 22.15 25.90
N ASP A 475 -8.56 22.76 24.93
CA ASP A 475 -7.30 22.32 24.33
C ASP A 475 -6.06 22.87 25.06
N PHE A 476 -6.23 23.50 26.23
CA PHE A 476 -5.22 24.28 26.96
C PHE A 476 -4.67 25.50 26.19
N GLY A 477 -5.28 25.87 25.06
CA GLY A 477 -4.98 27.08 24.31
C GLY A 477 -5.28 28.36 25.09
N ALA A 478 -4.91 29.50 24.53
CA ALA A 478 -5.11 30.81 25.19
C ALA A 478 -6.61 31.09 25.44
N GLN A 479 -7.49 30.57 24.59
CA GLN A 479 -8.94 30.75 24.67
C GLN A 479 -9.67 29.60 25.39
N ALA A 480 -8.93 28.66 25.98
CA ALA A 480 -9.53 27.45 26.52
C ALA A 480 -10.01 27.60 27.96
N ALA A 481 -11.18 27.05 28.29
CA ALA A 481 -11.73 27.05 29.64
C ALA A 481 -10.91 26.23 30.65
N ASN A 482 -10.03 25.33 30.21
CA ASN A 482 -9.05 24.64 31.07
C ASN A 482 -7.69 25.36 31.16
N ASN A 483 -7.63 26.63 30.76
CA ASN A 483 -6.44 27.46 30.94
C ASN A 483 -6.64 28.45 32.10
N THR A 484 -5.72 28.48 33.05
CA THR A 484 -5.86 29.28 34.28
C THR A 484 -5.77 30.79 34.03
N VAL A 485 -5.15 31.24 32.92
CA VAL A 485 -5.15 32.67 32.54
C VAL A 485 -6.55 33.21 32.23
N ASN A 486 -7.53 32.34 32.01
CA ASN A 486 -8.90 32.73 31.66
C ASN A 486 -9.78 32.96 32.88
N TYR A 487 -9.15 33.02 34.05
CA TYR A 487 -9.78 33.23 35.33
C TYR A 487 -8.93 34.17 36.18
N LEU A 488 -9.59 35.06 36.92
CA LEU A 488 -8.93 35.94 37.88
C LEU A 488 -9.67 35.88 39.20
N LEU A 489 -9.04 35.37 40.25
CA LEU A 489 -9.62 35.32 41.59
C LEU A 489 -8.96 36.37 42.49
N VAL A 490 -9.76 37.26 43.07
CA VAL A 490 -9.28 38.29 43.98
C VAL A 490 -10.04 38.26 45.30
N GLU A 491 -9.34 38.60 46.37
CA GLU A 491 -9.91 38.98 47.66
C GLU A 491 -9.94 40.51 47.76
N ALA A 492 -11.05 41.06 48.27
CA ALA A 492 -11.19 42.49 48.50
C ALA A 492 -10.07 43.00 49.43
N GLY A 493 -9.45 44.10 49.02
CA GLY A 493 -8.33 44.69 49.75
C GLY A 493 -8.71 45.37 51.06
N THR A 494 -7.80 46.21 51.57
CA THR A 494 -7.95 46.83 52.90
C THR A 494 -9.10 47.83 52.99
N ASN A 495 -9.59 48.32 51.86
CA ASN A 495 -10.74 49.23 51.78
C ASN A 495 -12.10 48.50 51.85
N GLY A 496 -12.11 47.16 51.81
CA GLY A 496 -13.32 46.33 51.86
C GLY A 496 -14.17 46.34 50.58
N THR A 497 -13.63 46.86 49.48
CA THR A 497 -14.26 46.92 48.16
C THR A 497 -13.36 46.29 47.10
N PHE A 498 -13.93 45.88 45.97
CA PHE A 498 -13.15 45.37 44.84
C PHE A 498 -12.76 46.52 43.92
N ASP A 499 -11.46 46.74 43.72
CA ASP A 499 -10.92 47.74 42.80
C ASP A 499 -10.67 47.17 41.39
N THR A 500 -10.38 45.88 41.31
CA THR A 500 -10.24 45.12 40.06
C THR A 500 -11.58 45.11 39.33
N ALA A 501 -11.59 45.62 38.10
CA ALA A 501 -12.81 45.85 37.33
C ALA A 501 -13.09 44.78 36.27
N SER A 502 -12.06 44.15 35.71
CA SER A 502 -12.14 43.17 34.63
C SER A 502 -10.83 42.36 34.53
N CYS A 503 -10.87 41.26 33.79
CA CYS A 503 -9.69 40.50 33.40
C CYS A 503 -8.73 41.34 32.54
N PHE A 504 -9.25 42.09 31.56
CA PHE A 504 -8.44 42.95 30.69
C PHE A 504 -7.66 44.02 31.47
N GLY A 505 -8.29 44.63 32.48
CA GLY A 505 -7.66 45.64 33.33
C GLY A 505 -6.59 45.08 34.27
N GLY A 506 -6.57 43.77 34.48
CA GLY A 506 -5.69 43.10 35.44
C GLY A 506 -5.97 43.50 36.90
N ARG A 507 -5.28 42.84 37.83
CA ARG A 507 -5.37 43.16 39.26
C ARG A 507 -4.98 44.61 39.53
N ILE A 508 -5.81 45.32 40.31
CA ILE A 508 -5.42 46.59 40.95
C ILE A 508 -4.81 46.29 42.34
N ALA A 509 -3.79 47.06 42.73
CA ALA A 509 -2.87 46.68 43.80
C ALA A 509 -3.50 46.47 45.19
N ASP A 510 -4.64 47.12 45.52
CA ASP A 510 -5.33 46.94 46.80
C ASP A 510 -5.93 45.53 46.94
N ASP A 511 -6.55 45.02 45.87
CA ASP A 511 -7.07 43.66 45.85
C ASP A 511 -5.92 42.64 45.92
N VAL A 512 -6.16 41.55 46.66
CA VAL A 512 -5.19 40.47 46.82
C VAL A 512 -5.48 39.39 45.79
N LEU A 513 -4.51 39.11 44.91
CA LEU A 513 -4.61 38.01 43.95
C LEU A 513 -4.53 36.67 44.69
N ILE A 514 -5.53 35.82 44.46
CA ILE A 514 -5.48 34.42 44.89
C ILE A 514 -5.06 33.57 43.68
N PRO A 515 -4.03 32.73 43.81
CA PRO A 515 -3.56 31.93 42.69
C PRO A 515 -4.60 30.88 42.31
N ILE A 516 -4.78 30.70 41.00
CA ILE A 516 -5.51 29.59 40.40
C ILE A 516 -4.47 28.63 39.84
N ASN A 517 -4.33 27.48 40.49
CA ASN A 517 -3.23 26.56 40.28
C ASN A 517 -3.45 25.63 39.09
N SER A 518 -4.69 25.23 38.86
CA SER A 518 -5.07 24.43 37.71
C SER A 518 -6.53 24.66 37.36
N ALA A 519 -6.85 24.50 36.09
CA ALA A 519 -8.20 24.42 35.58
C ALA A 519 -8.33 23.09 34.82
N SER A 520 -9.40 22.36 35.08
CA SER A 520 -9.81 21.21 34.27
C SER A 520 -11.19 21.48 33.69
N TYR A 521 -11.52 20.79 32.60
CA TYR A 521 -12.80 20.92 31.93
C TYR A 521 -13.40 19.53 31.68
N ASN A 522 -14.71 19.42 31.84
CA ASN A 522 -15.49 18.22 31.56
C ASN A 522 -16.61 18.61 30.61
N ASN A 523 -16.75 17.89 29.50
CA ASN A 523 -17.86 18.02 28.55
C ASN A 523 -18.74 16.77 28.46
N SER A 524 -18.40 15.70 29.22
CA SER A 524 -19.12 14.42 29.23
C SER A 524 -20.23 14.34 30.30
N GLY A 525 -20.29 15.32 31.22
CA GLY A 525 -21.24 15.35 32.34
C GLY A 525 -21.89 16.71 32.57
N GLY A 526 -21.94 17.55 31.53
CA GLY A 526 -22.23 18.99 31.60
C GLY A 526 -20.97 19.81 31.34
N PHE A 527 -21.10 21.02 30.81
CA PHE A 527 -19.99 21.89 30.37
C PHE A 527 -19.34 22.60 31.58
N ILE A 528 -18.49 21.90 32.33
CA ILE A 528 -18.04 22.36 33.66
C ILE A 528 -16.52 22.50 33.72
N SER A 529 -16.05 23.70 34.08
CA SER A 529 -14.68 23.96 34.51
C SER A 529 -14.52 23.78 36.01
N ALA A 530 -13.47 23.10 36.45
CA ALA A 530 -13.11 22.98 37.86
C ALA A 530 -11.72 23.58 38.12
N LEU A 531 -11.66 24.56 39.03
CA LEU A 531 -10.49 25.39 39.32
C LEU A 531 -9.93 25.00 40.70
N ILE A 532 -8.71 24.48 40.76
CA ILE A 532 -8.00 24.33 42.04
C ILE A 532 -7.36 25.66 42.38
N ILE A 533 -7.66 26.19 43.56
CA ILE A 533 -7.25 27.52 44.00
C ILE A 533 -6.37 27.45 45.25
N ASN A 534 -5.56 28.48 45.47
CA ASN A 534 -4.79 28.68 46.70
C ASN A 534 -3.94 27.46 47.09
N ASP A 535 -3.25 26.87 46.13
CA ASP A 535 -2.44 25.64 46.25
C ASP A 535 -3.23 24.43 46.80
N GLY A 536 -4.56 24.42 46.61
CA GLY A 536 -5.47 23.42 47.16
C GLY A 536 -5.82 23.62 48.63
N ALA A 537 -5.36 24.70 49.27
CA ALA A 537 -5.73 25.05 50.63
C ALA A 537 -7.08 25.82 50.65
N PRO A 538 -7.98 25.51 51.60
CA PRO A 538 -9.21 26.26 51.81
C PRO A 538 -8.96 27.77 51.95
N LEU A 539 -9.78 28.59 51.29
CA LEU A 539 -9.71 30.05 51.46
C LEU A 539 -9.96 30.46 52.93
N GLY A 540 -9.30 31.53 53.35
CA GLY A 540 -9.52 32.16 54.65
C GLY A 540 -10.84 32.92 54.71
N ALA A 541 -11.14 33.50 55.86
CA ALA A 541 -12.28 34.40 55.99
C ALA A 541 -12.00 35.69 55.21
N GLY A 542 -12.91 36.07 54.30
CA GLY A 542 -12.69 37.17 53.36
C GLY A 542 -13.83 37.32 52.36
N VAL A 543 -13.78 38.38 51.55
CA VAL A 543 -14.75 38.67 50.49
C VAL A 543 -14.05 38.46 49.15
N TYR A 544 -14.52 37.52 48.35
CA TYR A 544 -13.85 37.04 47.14
C TYR A 544 -14.68 37.29 45.88
N ARG A 545 -13.99 37.53 44.77
CA ARG A 545 -14.58 37.66 43.44
C ARG A 545 -13.74 36.88 42.43
N LEU A 546 -14.38 35.95 41.74
CA LEU A 546 -13.85 35.33 40.54
C LEU A 546 -14.38 36.06 39.31
N PHE A 547 -13.48 36.41 38.41
CA PHE A 547 -13.78 36.80 37.05
C PHE A 547 -13.57 35.58 36.15
N VAL A 548 -14.61 35.18 35.42
CA VAL A 548 -14.50 34.27 34.28
C VAL A 548 -14.37 35.16 33.05
N CYS A 549 -13.20 35.15 32.44
CA CYS A 549 -12.80 36.17 31.49
C CYS A 549 -13.51 36.00 30.15
N GLY A 550 -14.45 36.90 29.86
CA GLY A 550 -15.17 36.94 28.59
C GLY A 550 -14.61 37.97 27.63
N THR A 551 -14.08 39.08 28.17
CA THR A 551 -13.50 40.18 27.37
C THR A 551 -12.16 39.83 26.70
N THR A 552 -11.55 38.70 27.03
CA THR A 552 -10.15 38.43 26.64
C THR A 552 -9.83 36.98 26.31
N SER A 553 -10.76 36.02 26.45
CA SER A 553 -10.32 34.63 26.35
C SER A 553 -11.32 33.55 25.97
N ILE A 554 -12.30 33.18 26.82
CA ILE A 554 -12.98 31.90 26.62
C ILE A 554 -13.82 31.95 25.33
N GLU A 555 -13.59 30.99 24.44
CA GLU A 555 -14.36 30.82 23.20
C GLU A 555 -15.07 29.46 23.20
N ASP A 556 -16.21 29.38 22.51
CA ASP A 556 -16.80 28.11 22.12
C ASP A 556 -15.92 27.37 21.08
N LEU A 557 -16.35 26.20 20.64
CA LEU A 557 -15.61 25.40 19.64
C LEU A 557 -15.52 26.05 18.25
N ILE A 558 -16.35 27.04 17.93
CA ILE A 558 -16.43 27.73 16.64
C ILE A 558 -15.72 29.10 16.68
N GLY A 559 -15.37 29.57 17.87
CA GLY A 559 -14.68 30.84 18.11
C GLY A 559 -15.58 31.99 18.59
N ASN A 560 -16.84 31.74 18.98
CA ASN A 560 -17.64 32.79 19.60
C ASN A 560 -17.15 33.04 21.03
N GLU A 561 -16.82 34.29 21.35
CA GLU A 561 -16.29 34.68 22.66
C GLU A 561 -17.38 34.65 23.75
N LEU A 562 -17.00 34.27 24.98
CA LEU A 562 -17.86 34.28 26.17
C LEU A 562 -18.46 35.67 26.39
N ASN A 563 -19.78 35.70 26.60
CA ASN A 563 -20.56 36.95 26.65
C ASN A 563 -20.33 37.86 25.42
N ASN A 564 -20.08 37.27 24.25
CA ASN A 564 -19.78 37.95 23.00
C ASN A 564 -18.57 38.90 23.08
N GLY A 565 -17.60 38.60 23.94
CA GLY A 565 -16.39 39.44 24.12
C GLY A 565 -16.63 40.74 24.87
N THR A 566 -17.86 40.98 25.35
CA THR A 566 -18.24 42.31 25.86
C THR A 566 -18.07 42.48 27.36
N SER A 567 -18.07 41.40 28.14
CA SER A 567 -18.02 41.46 29.60
C SER A 567 -17.50 40.17 30.24
N ASP A 568 -16.90 40.30 31.41
CA ASP A 568 -16.49 39.15 32.24
C ASP A 568 -17.65 38.71 33.14
N THR A 569 -17.78 37.40 33.35
CA THR A 569 -18.76 36.89 34.30
C THR A 569 -18.19 36.95 35.71
N LEU A 570 -18.92 37.59 36.63
CA LEU A 570 -18.51 37.74 38.02
C LEU A 570 -19.17 36.71 38.92
N VAL A 571 -18.37 35.97 39.69
CA VAL A 571 -18.84 35.11 40.79
C VAL A 571 -18.30 35.67 42.11
N ASN A 572 -19.18 36.32 42.86
CA ASN A 572 -18.86 36.88 44.18
C ASN A 572 -19.20 35.86 45.27
N PHE A 573 -18.40 35.79 46.33
CA PHE A 573 -18.77 35.02 47.52
C PHE A 573 -18.02 35.55 48.75
N THR A 574 -18.47 35.21 49.94
CA THR A 574 -17.83 35.60 51.19
C THR A 574 -17.56 34.35 52.02
N VAL A 575 -16.35 34.20 52.54
CA VAL A 575 -16.05 33.18 53.54
C VAL A 575 -16.14 33.86 54.90
N SER A 576 -17.11 33.43 55.72
CA SER A 576 -17.27 33.97 57.07
C SER A 576 -16.20 33.38 58.00
N PRO A 577 -15.69 34.16 58.98
CA PRO A 577 -14.86 33.58 60.02
C PRO A 577 -15.64 32.50 60.78
N PRO A 578 -14.97 31.44 61.27
CA PRO A 578 -15.63 30.42 62.07
C PRO A 578 -16.30 31.09 63.26
N VAL A 579 -17.61 30.86 63.41
CA VAL A 579 -18.42 31.42 64.49
C VAL A 579 -17.89 30.86 65.82
N VAL A 580 -17.13 31.67 66.57
CA VAL A 580 -16.80 31.37 67.97
C VAL A 580 -18.03 31.73 68.79
N ILE A 581 -18.77 30.73 69.26
CA ILE A 581 -19.98 30.91 70.07
C ILE A 581 -19.56 31.29 71.51
N PRO A 582 -19.90 32.48 72.04
CA PRO A 582 -19.73 32.75 73.48
C PRO A 582 -20.90 32.15 74.26
N GLU A 583 -20.60 31.43 75.35
CA GLU A 583 -21.58 30.79 76.25
C GLU A 583 -22.35 31.77 77.16
N THR A 584 -22.57 33.02 76.76
CA THR A 584 -23.32 34.00 77.55
C THR A 584 -24.44 34.65 76.74
N PRO A 585 -25.71 34.65 77.23
CA PRO A 585 -26.81 35.26 76.51
C PRO A 585 -26.68 36.78 76.53
N VAL A 586 -26.49 37.36 75.34
CA VAL A 586 -26.59 38.82 75.12
C VAL A 586 -28.07 39.16 74.92
N THR A 587 -28.54 40.19 75.63
CA THR A 587 -29.88 40.77 75.43
C THR A 587 -29.84 41.59 74.13
N VAL A 588 -30.38 41.03 73.05
CA VAL A 588 -30.55 41.73 71.77
C VAL A 588 -31.74 42.68 71.90
N ASP A 589 -31.59 43.94 71.48
CA ASP A 589 -32.67 44.92 71.40
C ASP A 589 -33.66 44.46 70.33
N VAL A 590 -34.89 44.11 70.74
CA VAL A 590 -35.87 43.46 69.86
C VAL A 590 -36.72 44.53 69.15
N PRO A 591 -36.96 44.42 67.82
CA PRO A 591 -37.82 45.33 67.07
C PRO A 591 -39.19 45.58 67.72
N ALA A 592 -39.74 46.79 67.55
CA ALA A 592 -41.06 47.17 68.07
C ALA A 592 -42.24 46.47 67.36
N PHE A 593 -42.01 45.89 66.18
CA PHE A 593 -43.03 45.23 65.36
C PHE A 593 -42.50 43.95 64.68
N LEU A 594 -43.40 42.98 64.48
CA LEU A 594 -43.15 41.81 63.63
C LEU A 594 -43.16 42.18 62.14
N PRO A 595 -42.30 41.55 61.32
CA PRO A 595 -42.10 41.93 59.91
C PRO A 595 -43.40 41.88 59.11
N LEU A 596 -43.52 42.77 58.11
CA LEU A 596 -44.65 42.80 57.20
C LEU A 596 -44.42 41.79 56.07
N THR A 597 -45.00 40.61 56.22
CA THR A 597 -44.75 39.45 55.36
C THR A 597 -45.86 39.28 54.33
N GLY A 598 -46.27 40.36 53.68
CA GLY A 598 -47.30 40.28 52.64
C GLY A 598 -47.45 41.57 51.85
N PHE A 599 -47.48 41.45 50.53
CA PHE A 599 -47.72 42.56 49.62
C PHE A 599 -49.22 42.91 49.51
N PRO A 600 -49.56 44.14 49.04
CA PRO A 600 -50.94 44.53 48.75
C PRO A 600 -51.61 43.57 47.76
N LYS A 601 -52.83 43.11 48.07
CA LYS A 601 -53.58 42.21 47.19
C LYS A 601 -54.23 43.00 46.05
N GLY A 602 -54.15 42.45 44.84
CA GLY A 602 -54.73 43.04 43.63
C GLY A 602 -53.78 43.94 42.83
N GLU A 603 -52.51 44.03 43.22
CA GLU A 603 -51.54 44.94 42.60
C GLU A 603 -50.16 44.26 42.43
N LEU A 604 -49.48 44.54 41.32
CA LEU A 604 -48.07 44.16 41.12
C LEU A 604 -47.18 45.18 41.82
N THR A 605 -46.24 44.72 42.64
CA THR A 605 -45.26 45.58 43.33
C THR A 605 -43.89 45.42 42.68
N HIS A 606 -43.37 46.48 42.07
CA HIS A 606 -42.01 46.47 41.53
C HIS A 606 -41.00 46.63 42.67
N LEU A 607 -40.13 45.63 42.85
CA LEU A 607 -39.09 45.67 43.89
C LEU A 607 -37.84 46.39 43.36
N PRO A 608 -37.23 47.29 44.14
CA PRO A 608 -35.88 47.75 43.83
C PRO A 608 -34.88 46.59 44.02
N ALA A 609 -33.69 46.72 43.45
CA ALA A 609 -32.59 45.80 43.74
C ALA A 609 -32.33 45.75 45.25
N GLN A 610 -32.12 44.55 45.80
CA GLN A 610 -31.87 44.35 47.22
C GLN A 610 -30.53 45.01 47.62
N PRO A 611 -30.52 45.92 48.62
CA PRO A 611 -29.28 46.45 49.15
C PRO A 611 -28.45 45.36 49.82
N PHE A 612 -27.12 45.43 49.67
CA PHE A 612 -26.18 44.46 50.23
C PHE A 612 -26.36 44.23 51.75
N GLU A 613 -26.60 45.29 52.53
CA GLU A 613 -26.83 45.23 53.98
C GLU A 613 -28.09 44.43 54.37
N LYS A 614 -28.99 44.17 53.41
CA LYS A 614 -30.27 43.48 53.61
C LYS A 614 -30.31 42.11 52.91
N THR A 615 -29.21 41.67 52.31
CA THR A 615 -29.09 40.36 51.65
C THR A 615 -29.34 39.24 52.65
N TYR A 616 -30.07 38.20 52.21
CA TYR A 616 -30.35 37.06 53.06
C TYR A 616 -29.21 36.05 53.03
N ALA A 617 -28.87 35.50 54.20
CA ALA A 617 -27.89 34.44 54.30
C ALA A 617 -28.51 33.12 53.82
N SER A 618 -28.08 32.59 52.68
CA SER A 618 -28.53 31.28 52.21
C SER A 618 -27.68 30.16 52.84
N TYR A 619 -28.31 29.03 53.14
CA TYR A 619 -27.66 27.84 53.66
C TYR A 619 -28.05 26.65 52.78
N ALA A 620 -27.08 25.98 52.16
CA ALA A 620 -27.30 24.97 51.12
C ALA A 620 -28.25 23.84 51.57
N ASP A 621 -28.15 23.41 52.83
CA ASP A 621 -28.89 22.26 53.34
C ASP A 621 -30.07 22.63 54.25
N LEU A 622 -30.38 23.93 54.43
CA LEU A 622 -31.42 24.37 55.37
C LEU A 622 -32.76 24.57 54.67
N ARG A 623 -33.70 23.66 54.90
CA ARG A 623 -35.01 23.65 54.20
C ARG A 623 -36.17 23.44 55.16
N LEU A 624 -37.25 24.18 54.95
CA LEU A 624 -38.52 24.03 55.66
C LEU A 624 -39.49 23.17 54.85
N GLU A 625 -40.10 22.18 55.48
CA GLU A 625 -41.16 21.36 54.92
C GLU A 625 -42.39 21.34 55.83
N ILE A 626 -43.56 21.60 55.26
CA ILE A 626 -44.85 21.52 55.96
C ILE A 626 -45.77 20.61 55.11
N PRO A 627 -45.72 19.28 55.31
CA PRO A 627 -46.38 18.33 54.42
C PRO A 627 -47.89 18.57 54.28
N SER A 628 -48.59 18.90 55.36
CA SER A 628 -50.04 19.15 55.36
C SER A 628 -50.45 20.38 54.54
N LEU A 629 -49.50 21.27 54.22
CA LEU A 629 -49.71 22.47 53.40
C LEU A 629 -49.04 22.39 52.02
N ALA A 630 -48.35 21.29 51.70
CA ALA A 630 -47.52 21.13 50.51
C ALA A 630 -46.47 22.26 50.35
N VAL A 631 -45.86 22.69 51.47
CA VAL A 631 -44.77 23.66 51.46
C VAL A 631 -43.44 22.91 51.54
N SER A 632 -42.54 23.17 50.60
CA SER A 632 -41.12 22.87 50.73
C SER A 632 -40.29 24.01 50.16
N THR A 633 -39.48 24.64 51.00
CA THR A 633 -38.74 25.85 50.61
C THR A 633 -37.43 25.99 51.36
N PRO A 634 -36.38 26.59 50.78
CA PRO A 634 -35.19 27.00 51.52
C PRO A 634 -35.53 27.89 52.71
N ILE A 635 -34.73 27.78 53.77
CA ILE A 635 -34.71 28.76 54.86
C ILE A 635 -33.47 29.64 54.68
N VAL A 636 -33.68 30.93 54.52
CA VAL A 636 -32.63 31.95 54.46
C VAL A 636 -32.59 32.74 55.77
N GLY A 637 -31.43 33.23 56.19
CA GLY A 637 -31.27 34.10 57.35
C GLY A 637 -31.60 35.55 57.00
N VAL A 638 -32.62 36.11 57.66
CA VAL A 638 -33.01 37.53 57.53
C VAL A 638 -32.22 38.34 58.56
N PRO A 639 -31.28 39.21 58.13
CA PRO A 639 -30.49 40.00 59.06
C PRO A 639 -31.37 40.98 59.83
N LEU A 640 -31.03 41.22 61.10
CA LEU A 640 -31.59 42.31 61.88
C LEU A 640 -30.76 43.57 61.59
N HIS A 641 -31.37 44.58 60.97
CA HIS A 641 -30.68 45.81 60.59
C HIS A 641 -31.47 47.03 61.04
N LYS A 642 -30.86 47.90 61.88
CA LYS A 642 -31.47 49.12 62.44
C LYS A 642 -32.87 48.87 63.03
N ASP A 643 -32.98 47.84 63.87
CA ASP A 643 -34.20 47.44 64.60
C ASP A 643 -35.36 46.96 63.70
N GLU A 644 -35.07 46.44 62.50
CA GLU A 644 -36.06 45.86 61.59
C GLU A 644 -35.55 44.58 60.91
N TRP A 645 -36.45 43.61 60.72
CA TRP A 645 -36.26 42.50 59.78
C TRP A 645 -36.97 42.82 58.47
N ASP A 646 -36.20 43.18 57.45
CA ASP A 646 -36.77 43.50 56.14
C ASP A 646 -36.90 42.23 55.29
N VAL A 647 -38.13 41.80 55.10
CA VAL A 647 -38.48 40.56 54.39
C VAL A 647 -38.91 40.80 52.94
N THR A 648 -38.73 42.02 52.42
CA THR A 648 -39.26 42.44 51.11
C THR A 648 -38.84 41.54 49.95
N TRP A 649 -37.63 40.98 49.97
CA TRP A 649 -37.09 40.21 48.84
C TRP A 649 -37.19 38.69 49.02
N LEU A 650 -37.91 38.19 50.05
CA LEU A 650 -37.92 36.75 50.36
C LEU A 650 -38.46 35.90 49.20
N GLY A 651 -39.32 36.47 48.34
CA GLY A 651 -39.92 35.73 47.25
C GLY A 651 -40.68 34.50 47.76
N ALA A 652 -40.27 33.31 47.30
CA ALA A 652 -40.82 32.03 47.71
C ALA A 652 -40.15 31.44 48.97
N ASP A 653 -39.02 31.99 49.41
CA ASP A 653 -38.24 31.46 50.52
C ASP A 653 -38.88 31.71 51.88
N ALA A 654 -38.46 30.93 52.88
CA ALA A 654 -38.74 31.19 54.28
C ALA A 654 -37.54 31.90 54.93
N GLY A 655 -37.79 32.98 55.67
CA GLY A 655 -36.77 33.74 56.38
C GLY A 655 -36.70 33.39 57.86
N TRP A 656 -35.59 32.84 58.34
CA TRP A 656 -35.25 32.78 59.76
C TRP A 656 -34.85 34.16 60.26
N LEU A 657 -35.48 34.64 61.33
CA LEU A 657 -35.22 35.96 61.90
C LEU A 657 -33.95 35.93 62.76
N ASN A 658 -32.89 36.57 62.28
CA ASN A 658 -31.61 36.63 62.99
C ASN A 658 -31.78 37.35 64.35
N GLY A 659 -31.14 36.82 65.39
CA GLY A 659 -31.37 37.20 66.79
C GLY A 659 -32.31 36.27 67.55
N THR A 660 -32.92 35.29 66.89
CA THR A 660 -33.65 34.17 67.52
C THR A 660 -32.77 32.92 67.55
N ALA A 661 -33.20 31.83 68.20
CA ALA A 661 -32.42 30.60 68.16
C ALA A 661 -32.30 30.11 66.70
N PHE A 662 -31.13 29.60 66.31
CA PHE A 662 -30.96 29.03 64.97
C PHE A 662 -31.88 27.79 64.81
N PRO A 663 -32.50 27.55 63.64
CA PRO A 663 -33.32 26.36 63.44
C PRO A 663 -32.49 25.12 63.78
N THR A 664 -33.11 24.13 64.44
CA THR A 664 -32.48 22.94 65.05
C THR A 664 -31.90 23.10 66.47
N LEU A 665 -31.56 24.31 66.93
CA LEU A 665 -31.00 24.51 68.27
C LEU A 665 -32.07 24.63 69.36
N ASN A 666 -31.67 24.38 70.62
CA ASN A 666 -32.49 24.70 71.79
C ASN A 666 -32.75 26.21 71.86
N GLY A 667 -33.96 26.60 72.27
CA GLY A 667 -34.44 27.96 72.14
C GLY A 667 -35.62 28.05 71.17
N ASN A 668 -36.13 29.26 70.98
CA ASN A 668 -37.21 29.52 70.02
C ASN A 668 -36.62 30.12 68.73
N SER A 669 -36.69 29.36 67.65
CA SER A 669 -36.34 29.82 66.31
C SER A 669 -37.59 30.38 65.62
N VAL A 670 -37.48 31.59 65.04
CA VAL A 670 -38.63 32.23 64.40
C VAL A 670 -38.41 32.32 62.91
N ILE A 671 -39.34 31.74 62.15
CA ILE A 671 -39.30 31.68 60.69
C ILE A 671 -40.53 32.40 60.13
N THR A 672 -40.34 33.17 59.07
CA THR A 672 -41.41 33.91 58.41
C THR A 672 -41.39 33.72 56.90
N ALA A 673 -42.53 33.85 56.25
CA ALA A 673 -42.60 33.86 54.79
C ALA A 673 -43.84 34.63 54.35
N HIS A 674 -43.89 35.00 53.08
CA HIS A 674 -44.97 35.82 52.57
C HIS A 674 -46.33 35.10 52.58
N VAL A 675 -47.39 35.80 53.00
CA VAL A 675 -48.79 35.38 52.79
C VAL A 675 -49.27 35.68 51.37
N TRP A 676 -48.64 36.67 50.72
CA TRP A 676 -48.93 37.15 49.37
C TRP A 676 -47.66 37.78 48.81
N ASP A 677 -47.29 37.47 47.56
CA ASP A 677 -46.04 37.90 46.94
C ASP A 677 -46.18 39.21 46.12
N ALA A 678 -45.05 39.71 45.62
CA ALA A 678 -44.98 40.95 44.83
C ALA A 678 -45.64 40.86 43.45
N TYR A 679 -45.85 39.64 42.94
CA TYR A 679 -46.49 39.34 41.65
C TYR A 679 -48.01 39.10 41.78
N ASN A 680 -48.58 39.44 42.94
CA ASN A 680 -49.99 39.28 43.25
C ASN A 680 -50.46 37.80 43.26
N GLN A 681 -49.60 36.89 43.71
CA GLN A 681 -49.91 35.47 43.89
C GLN A 681 -49.89 35.07 45.37
N PRO A 682 -50.54 33.94 45.75
CA PRO A 682 -50.43 33.39 47.10
C PRO A 682 -48.98 33.07 47.45
N GLY A 683 -48.48 33.64 48.56
CA GLY A 683 -47.11 33.37 49.03
C GLY A 683 -46.99 32.06 49.81
N THR A 684 -45.76 31.68 50.15
CA THR A 684 -45.40 30.41 50.80
C THR A 684 -46.19 30.10 52.07
N PHE A 685 -46.50 31.11 52.89
CA PHE A 685 -47.29 30.96 54.12
C PHE A 685 -48.77 31.35 53.98
N HIS A 686 -49.29 31.49 52.75
CA HIS A 686 -50.71 31.83 52.51
C HIS A 686 -51.71 30.93 53.26
N ASN A 687 -51.38 29.65 53.41
CA ASN A 687 -52.22 28.65 54.07
C ASN A 687 -51.83 28.36 55.54
N LEU A 688 -50.90 29.11 56.14
CA LEU A 688 -50.36 28.81 57.49
C LEU A 688 -51.45 28.71 58.56
N LYS A 689 -52.54 29.48 58.42
CA LYS A 689 -53.72 29.45 59.32
C LYS A 689 -54.47 28.10 59.36
N LYS A 690 -54.19 27.18 58.44
CA LYS A 690 -54.82 25.85 58.38
C LYS A 690 -54.15 24.84 59.32
N LEU A 691 -52.94 25.12 59.81
CA LEU A 691 -52.24 24.25 60.76
C LEU A 691 -52.98 24.15 62.09
N LYS A 692 -53.04 22.92 62.62
CA LYS A 692 -53.70 22.56 63.87
C LYS A 692 -52.71 21.89 64.81
N TYR A 693 -53.10 21.78 66.08
CA TYR A 693 -52.36 21.00 67.07
C TYR A 693 -52.08 19.59 66.55
N GLY A 694 -50.83 19.13 66.66
CA GLY A 694 -50.41 17.81 66.19
C GLY A 694 -49.92 17.76 64.75
N ASP A 695 -50.12 18.82 63.95
CA ASP A 695 -49.54 18.87 62.60
C ASP A 695 -48.00 18.92 62.67
N VAL A 696 -47.36 18.35 61.66
CA VAL A 696 -45.90 18.21 61.59
C VAL A 696 -45.28 19.29 60.70
N ILE A 697 -44.15 19.82 61.17
CA ILE A 697 -43.24 20.71 60.43
C ILE A 697 -41.85 20.06 60.47
N GLN A 698 -41.18 19.99 59.33
CA GLN A 698 -39.84 19.42 59.23
C GLN A 698 -38.83 20.49 58.82
N VAL A 699 -37.66 20.47 59.45
CA VAL A 699 -36.50 21.25 59.04
C VAL A 699 -35.42 20.26 58.63
N ARG A 700 -35.00 20.31 57.36
CA ARG A 700 -33.81 19.59 56.89
C ARG A 700 -32.60 20.48 57.12
N ALA A 701 -31.56 19.92 57.72
CA ALA A 701 -30.29 20.58 57.96
C ALA A 701 -29.23 19.55 58.29
N PHE A 702 -28.00 19.73 57.77
CA PHE A 702 -26.83 18.94 58.18
C PHE A 702 -27.00 17.42 58.00
N GLY A 703 -27.70 17.00 56.93
CA GLY A 703 -28.01 15.59 56.67
C GLY A 703 -28.99 14.95 57.66
N GLN A 704 -29.77 15.78 58.37
CA GLN A 704 -30.77 15.35 59.36
C GLN A 704 -32.11 16.01 59.08
N ILE A 705 -33.18 15.31 59.43
CA ILE A 705 -34.56 15.79 59.40
C ILE A 705 -35.03 16.00 60.84
N TYR A 706 -35.25 17.26 61.21
CA TYR A 706 -35.76 17.70 62.50
C TYR A 706 -37.28 17.85 62.43
N THR A 707 -38.00 16.98 63.11
CA THR A 707 -39.47 16.92 63.07
C THR A 707 -40.06 17.64 64.29
N TYR A 708 -40.80 18.71 64.04
CA TYR A 708 -41.50 19.54 65.02
C TYR A 708 -43.00 19.28 64.97
N GLU A 709 -43.65 19.23 66.14
CA GLU A 709 -45.11 19.06 66.26
C GLU A 709 -45.76 20.36 66.75
N VAL A 710 -46.80 20.83 66.04
CA VAL A 710 -47.53 22.06 66.35
C VAL A 710 -48.24 21.94 67.70
N ARG A 711 -48.01 22.93 68.57
CA ARG A 711 -48.62 23.04 69.91
C ARG A 711 -49.58 24.21 70.05
N GLU A 712 -49.40 25.26 69.26
CA GLU A 712 -50.22 26.46 69.36
C GLU A 712 -50.39 27.14 67.99
N THR A 713 -51.60 27.63 67.70
CA THR A 713 -51.85 28.55 66.58
C THR A 713 -52.66 29.73 67.10
N LYS A 714 -52.14 30.94 66.88
CA LYS A 714 -52.71 32.17 67.44
C LYS A 714 -52.67 33.29 66.41
N ARG A 715 -53.71 34.13 66.43
CA ARG A 715 -53.68 35.43 65.74
C ARG A 715 -53.20 36.47 66.74
N ILE A 716 -52.10 37.16 66.41
CA ILE A 716 -51.47 38.16 67.28
C ILE A 716 -51.38 39.52 66.57
N SER A 717 -51.32 40.59 67.36
CA SER A 717 -51.03 41.94 66.87
C SER A 717 -49.57 42.04 66.40
N PRO A 718 -49.25 42.86 65.39
CA PRO A 718 -47.86 43.11 64.98
C PRO A 718 -46.94 43.60 66.11
N LYS A 719 -47.50 44.18 67.18
CA LYS A 719 -46.75 44.66 68.37
C LYS A 719 -46.43 43.55 69.39
N GLU A 720 -46.99 42.35 69.27
CA GLU A 720 -46.78 41.25 70.22
C GLU A 720 -45.46 40.50 69.96
N VAL A 721 -44.36 41.23 69.75
CA VAL A 721 -43.06 40.68 69.37
C VAL A 721 -42.51 39.74 70.45
N ASN A 722 -42.59 40.12 71.72
CA ASN A 722 -42.18 39.27 72.85
C ASN A 722 -42.99 37.97 72.98
N THR A 723 -44.21 37.93 72.45
CA THR A 723 -45.01 36.70 72.42
C THR A 723 -44.49 35.75 71.35
N ALA A 724 -44.15 36.28 70.18
CA ALA A 724 -43.59 35.53 69.05
C ALA A 724 -42.16 35.02 69.32
N LEU A 725 -41.32 35.85 69.93
CA LEU A 725 -39.92 35.53 70.22
C LEU A 725 -39.72 34.91 71.61
N LYS A 726 -40.80 34.52 72.29
CA LYS A 726 -40.73 33.96 73.64
C LYS A 726 -39.68 32.84 73.70
N SER A 727 -38.64 33.03 74.51
CA SER A 727 -37.59 32.04 74.70
C SER A 727 -38.16 30.76 75.33
N GLU A 728 -37.56 29.62 75.00
CA GLU A 728 -37.99 28.29 75.46
C GLU A 728 -36.74 27.45 75.76
N GLU A 729 -36.83 26.52 76.71
CA GLU A 729 -35.68 25.67 77.09
C GLU A 729 -35.41 24.55 76.06
N LYS A 730 -36.46 24.09 75.37
CA LYS A 730 -36.37 23.08 74.30
C LYS A 730 -36.22 23.74 72.94
N ALA A 731 -35.88 22.97 71.91
CA ALA A 731 -35.93 23.44 70.52
C ALA A 731 -37.39 23.67 70.08
N TRP A 732 -37.78 24.94 70.00
CA TRP A 732 -39.08 25.41 69.52
C TRP A 732 -38.93 26.12 68.17
N LEU A 733 -39.98 26.01 67.36
CA LEU A 733 -40.11 26.68 66.08
C LEU A 733 -41.38 27.54 66.10
N THR A 734 -41.25 28.82 65.79
CA THR A 734 -42.39 29.74 65.64
C THR A 734 -42.47 30.22 64.19
N LEU A 735 -43.51 29.81 63.47
CA LEU A 735 -43.80 30.28 62.11
C LEU A 735 -44.71 31.51 62.17
N ILE A 736 -44.36 32.56 61.42
CA ILE A 736 -45.09 33.83 61.41
C ILE A 736 -45.43 34.27 59.99
N THR A 737 -46.65 34.72 59.73
CA THR A 737 -47.01 35.41 58.49
C THR A 737 -48.09 36.48 58.71
N CYS A 738 -48.36 37.32 57.72
CA CYS A 738 -49.42 38.32 57.73
C CYS A 738 -50.83 37.70 57.68
N GLU A 739 -51.79 38.30 58.39
CA GLU A 739 -53.19 37.87 58.36
C GLU A 739 -54.14 39.08 58.40
N ASP A 740 -55.36 38.90 57.86
CA ASP A 740 -56.44 39.90 57.83
C ASP A 740 -56.10 41.17 57.02
N TYR A 741 -56.08 41.02 55.69
CA TYR A 741 -55.82 42.12 54.75
C TYR A 741 -56.96 43.16 54.76
N LYS A 742 -56.60 44.44 54.83
CA LYS A 742 -57.53 45.57 54.74
C LYS A 742 -57.32 46.31 53.43
N PHE A 743 -58.26 46.16 52.50
CA PHE A 743 -58.20 46.81 51.18
C PHE A 743 -58.08 48.35 51.26
N LEU A 744 -58.78 49.00 52.20
CA LEU A 744 -58.74 50.46 52.35
C LEU A 744 -57.36 51.01 52.77
N PHE A 745 -56.60 50.25 53.56
CA PHE A 745 -55.31 50.68 54.10
C PHE A 745 -54.12 49.97 53.43
N ARG A 746 -54.40 49.11 52.45
CA ARG A 746 -53.42 48.31 51.69
C ARG A 746 -52.42 47.56 52.58
N THR A 747 -52.86 47.09 53.75
CA THR A 747 -52.00 46.44 54.76
C THR A 747 -52.72 45.34 55.54
N TYR A 748 -52.00 44.61 56.39
CA TYR A 748 -52.48 43.47 57.18
C TYR A 748 -52.57 43.84 58.66
N SER A 749 -53.74 43.64 59.27
CA SER A 749 -53.99 44.04 60.66
C SER A 749 -53.38 43.12 61.71
N TYR A 750 -53.07 41.87 61.35
CA TYR A 750 -52.58 40.86 62.30
C TYR A 750 -51.43 40.03 61.74
N ARG A 751 -50.84 39.20 62.60
CA ARG A 751 -49.95 38.10 62.23
C ARG A 751 -50.56 36.77 62.65
N ARG A 752 -50.43 35.75 61.81
CA ARG A 752 -50.63 34.35 62.18
C ARG A 752 -49.33 33.83 62.78
N MET A 753 -49.39 33.35 64.01
CA MET A 753 -48.30 32.68 64.71
C MET A 753 -48.64 31.21 64.89
N VAL A 754 -47.73 30.31 64.54
CA VAL A 754 -47.82 28.87 64.80
C VAL A 754 -46.57 28.44 65.56
N ARG A 755 -46.73 27.85 66.74
CA ARG A 755 -45.60 27.36 67.56
C ARG A 755 -45.59 25.84 67.57
N ALA A 756 -44.42 25.27 67.36
CA ALA A 756 -44.16 23.84 67.34
C ALA A 756 -42.92 23.51 68.17
N VAL A 757 -42.85 22.31 68.72
CA VAL A 757 -41.72 21.83 69.53
C VAL A 757 -41.09 20.61 68.86
N LEU A 758 -39.77 20.51 68.90
CA LEU A 758 -39.03 19.37 68.34
C LEU A 758 -39.44 18.08 69.07
N VAL A 759 -39.79 17.05 68.29
CA VAL A 759 -40.20 15.73 68.81
C VAL A 759 -39.29 14.60 68.34
N GLU A 760 -38.63 14.74 67.19
CA GLU A 760 -37.80 13.69 66.59
C GLU A 760 -36.70 14.26 65.69
N VAL A 761 -35.54 13.59 65.63
CA VAL A 761 -34.44 13.87 64.69
C VAL A 761 -34.02 12.58 64.03
N THR A 762 -34.00 12.53 62.70
CA THR A 762 -33.65 11.32 61.92
C THR A 762 -32.66 11.64 60.80
N PRO A 763 -31.75 10.72 60.44
CA PRO A 763 -30.86 10.90 59.30
C PRO A 763 -31.64 11.05 58.00
N GLU A 764 -31.20 11.97 57.15
CA GLU A 764 -31.67 12.09 55.78
C GLU A 764 -31.13 10.90 54.97
N LYS A 765 -32.04 10.11 54.38
CA LYS A 765 -31.73 8.88 53.67
C LYS A 765 -31.37 9.09 52.21
#